data_AF-A0A7S2U4R4-F1
#
_entry.id   AF-A0A7S2U4R4-F1
#
_cell.length_a   1.000
_cell.length_b   1.000
_cell.length_c   1.000
_cell.angle_alpha   90.00
_cell.angle_beta   90.00
_cell.angle_gamma   90.00
#
_symmetry.space_group_name_H-M   'P 1'
#
loop_
_entity.id
_entity.type
_entity.pdbx_description
1 polymer ?
#
loop_
_entity_poly.entity_id
_entity_poly.type
_entity_poly.pdbx_seq_one_letter_code
_entity_poly.pdbx_strand_id
1 'polypeptide(L)'
;MTEGMKEEESLKNWKITDCRLREQPLAIWNQSTWDSVKDAYRRAVGIEHSSIAGTDSVSSMRAVPYEVRWIESYKTRSVFVTERVEKGQLVWKPTQRAKFVEEAAFRRFLSSISYDMACDILSWAYVVEQEDDDEYSFACVVELDDSVYMGIDHDSLFTYNDTGVFASDTVEAGTEIELQDEGDSVVADHVLDWFIYWKEEANSISNQQHDTDILAKLNMTNCNLHERSFPTWDNETWKTLQDLYRHVVGVENSTIPLDSDSGMLVTYEVYPWQMGKSYSYQSVYLTQPVEKGQAVWIPSHIAKFVTEASFQQFLSSMSDDMSCFILLRLSYVMKDDEHDFAYFVDLDVSNYMSAGDDEAPLVVNSTGIFAVRDVNAGESITVDDSEFNNGVVDDGDIKWLSDLKRAALSPIVTRCGRGASKQPILDEDTWENLRNEYRRAVGANLSSISTDPKKSGMLVPYEVRKDPIKGRGLFLTENVKKGQIVWDKSQHAKFAKEISFYRFLSSISHDLACDVLQWAYVVEDPEYGPVCAFELDDGTYMNNGGINAPFDFSGDGVVALRDVEAGEEIAVNYDVLKDGIGFLNDYESPWFFKAKRNAWGYINDHVGVEYYLEPDEIEAEPTGLEYEFTNETILRFAIYFLSLLLLFRLVRRRMHTVMTSQSTKEKNA
;
A
#
# COMPACT_ATOMS: atom_id res chain seq x y z
N MET A 1 0.94 7.48 46.92
CA MET A 1 2.03 7.40 45.93
C MET A 1 2.07 6.03 45.25
N THR A 2 1.99 4.92 45.98
CA THR A 2 1.98 3.56 45.41
C THR A 2 0.67 3.14 44.71
N GLU A 3 -0.47 3.78 44.99
CA GLU A 3 -1.72 3.58 44.22
C GLU A 3 -1.72 4.38 42.90
N GLY A 4 -1.15 5.59 42.88
CA GLY A 4 -1.05 6.40 41.66
C GLY A 4 -0.12 5.80 40.60
N MET A 5 0.93 5.06 41.00
CA MET A 5 1.81 4.36 40.05
C MET A 5 1.17 3.12 39.40
N LYS A 6 0.15 2.50 40.04
CA LYS A 6 -0.56 1.36 39.44
C LYS A 6 -1.60 1.79 38.41
N GLU A 7 -2.16 2.98 38.57
CA GLU A 7 -3.10 3.57 37.61
C GLU A 7 -2.37 3.98 36.31
N GLU A 8 -1.15 4.52 36.44
CA GLU A 8 -0.27 4.90 35.33
C GLU A 8 0.24 3.69 34.51
N GLU A 9 0.43 2.53 35.14
CA GLU A 9 0.74 1.26 34.45
C GLU A 9 -0.48 0.64 33.74
N SER A 10 -1.70 0.86 34.25
CA SER A 10 -2.92 0.37 33.59
C SER A 10 -3.27 1.13 32.30
N LEU A 11 -2.92 2.42 32.25
CA LEU A 11 -3.10 3.28 31.07
C LEU A 11 -2.09 2.99 29.94
N LYS A 12 -0.88 2.52 30.28
CA LYS A 12 0.11 2.06 29.29
C LYS A 12 -0.33 0.82 28.49
N ASN A 13 -1.31 0.07 28.98
CA ASN A 13 -1.83 -1.14 28.36
C ASN A 13 -3.14 -0.93 27.59
N TRP A 14 -3.60 0.31 27.38
CA TRP A 14 -4.73 0.58 26.50
C TRP A 14 -4.36 0.23 25.07
N LYS A 15 -4.86 -0.90 24.58
CA LYS A 15 -4.83 -1.18 23.16
C LYS A 15 -6.00 -0.43 22.53
N ILE A 16 -5.70 0.70 21.90
CA ILE A 16 -6.66 1.48 21.07
C ILE A 16 -7.45 0.57 20.10
N THR A 17 -6.86 -0.56 19.69
CA THR A 17 -7.51 -1.61 18.88
C THR A 17 -8.76 -2.21 19.53
N ASP A 18 -8.90 -2.14 20.85
CA ASP A 18 -10.02 -2.73 21.58
C ASP A 18 -11.30 -1.87 21.50
N CYS A 19 -11.23 -0.66 20.91
CA CYS A 19 -12.41 0.17 20.63
C CYS A 19 -13.24 -0.39 19.44
N ARG A 20 -12.61 -1.10 18.48
CA ARG A 20 -13.27 -1.61 17.25
C ARG A 20 -14.23 -2.80 17.49
N LEU A 21 -14.14 -3.49 18.63
CA LEU A 21 -14.84 -4.76 18.87
C LEU A 21 -16.14 -4.64 19.69
N ARG A 22 -16.73 -3.45 19.79
CA ARG A 22 -17.90 -3.25 20.65
C ARG A 22 -19.22 -3.45 19.90
N GLU A 23 -19.96 -4.47 20.35
CA GLU A 23 -21.34 -4.73 19.90
C GLU A 23 -22.39 -3.92 20.67
N GLN A 24 -22.02 -3.30 21.81
CA GLN A 24 -22.98 -2.59 22.66
C GLN A 24 -23.03 -1.08 22.38
N PRO A 25 -24.23 -0.48 22.38
CA PRO A 25 -24.42 0.97 22.28
C PRO A 25 -23.64 1.71 23.37
N LEU A 26 -22.88 2.74 22.98
CA LEU A 26 -22.27 3.67 23.92
C LEU A 26 -23.35 4.58 24.54
N ALA A 27 -23.10 5.03 25.76
CA ALA A 27 -24.06 5.86 26.48
C ALA A 27 -24.27 7.20 25.76
N ILE A 28 -25.48 7.76 25.86
CA ILE A 28 -25.71 9.16 25.50
C ILE A 28 -25.10 10.02 26.62
N TRP A 29 -24.12 10.83 26.28
CA TRP A 29 -23.40 11.66 27.24
C TRP A 29 -24.25 12.84 27.69
N ASN A 30 -24.35 13.04 29.00
CA ASN A 30 -25.06 14.18 29.55
C ASN A 30 -24.14 15.42 29.62
N GLN A 31 -24.72 16.58 29.91
CA GLN A 31 -23.97 17.83 29.98
C GLN A 31 -22.79 17.79 30.96
N SER A 32 -22.94 17.13 32.11
CA SER A 32 -21.86 16.99 33.10
C SER A 32 -20.69 16.17 32.56
N THR A 33 -20.96 15.16 31.72
CA THR A 33 -19.93 14.40 31.04
C THR A 33 -19.21 15.30 30.03
N TRP A 34 -19.94 16.03 29.18
CA TRP A 34 -19.33 16.95 28.23
C TRP A 34 -18.48 18.04 28.89
N ASP A 35 -18.94 18.59 30.02
CA ASP A 35 -18.17 19.56 30.79
C ASP A 35 -16.86 18.95 31.32
N SER A 36 -16.91 17.70 31.80
CA SER A 36 -15.71 16.98 32.24
C SER A 36 -14.72 16.73 31.10
N VAL A 37 -15.21 16.40 29.90
CA VAL A 37 -14.38 16.20 28.70
C VAL A 37 -13.75 17.51 28.23
N LYS A 38 -14.51 18.62 28.20
CA LYS A 38 -13.95 19.93 27.85
C LYS A 38 -12.87 20.39 28.84
N ASP A 39 -13.04 20.10 30.12
CA ASP A 39 -12.03 20.39 31.14
C ASP A 39 -10.80 19.50 30.99
N ALA A 40 -10.98 18.23 30.63
CA ALA A 40 -9.88 17.33 30.26
C ALA A 40 -9.09 17.87 29.05
N TYR A 41 -9.79 18.33 28.02
CA TYR A 41 -9.17 18.96 26.86
C TYR A 41 -8.33 20.17 27.25
N ARG A 42 -8.91 21.13 27.98
CA ARG A 42 -8.21 22.35 28.45
C ARG A 42 -6.96 22.02 29.26
N ARG A 43 -7.00 20.98 30.11
CA ARG A 43 -5.82 20.51 30.85
C ARG A 43 -4.77 19.89 29.94
N ALA A 44 -5.18 19.22 28.87
CA ALA A 44 -4.30 18.49 27.98
C ALA A 44 -3.51 19.41 27.02
N VAL A 45 -4.16 20.46 26.50
CA VAL A 45 -3.53 21.45 25.62
C VAL A 45 -2.99 22.69 26.34
N GLY A 46 -3.46 22.99 27.55
CA GLY A 46 -3.20 24.27 28.23
C GLY A 46 -4.32 25.27 27.97
N ILE A 47 -4.69 26.08 28.97
CA ILE A 47 -5.85 26.99 28.88
C ILE A 47 -5.61 28.05 27.80
N GLU A 48 -4.37 28.51 27.69
CA GLU A 48 -3.87 29.49 26.71
C GLU A 48 -3.85 28.97 25.27
N HIS A 49 -3.85 27.65 25.08
CA HIS A 49 -3.86 27.00 23.77
C HIS A 49 -5.21 26.35 23.43
N SER A 50 -6.21 26.49 24.32
CA SER A 50 -7.51 25.89 24.10
C SER A 50 -8.27 26.61 22.98
N SER A 51 -8.63 25.87 21.94
CA SER A 51 -9.55 26.33 20.88
C SER A 51 -11.00 26.53 21.37
N ILE A 52 -11.33 26.07 22.58
CA ILE A 52 -12.66 26.25 23.17
C ILE A 52 -12.62 27.46 24.09
N ALA A 53 -13.50 28.44 23.84
CA ALA A 53 -13.60 29.64 24.65
C ALA A 53 -13.77 29.33 26.16
N GLY A 54 -13.29 30.25 27.01
CA GLY A 54 -13.21 30.08 28.47
C GLY A 54 -14.53 29.72 29.16
N THR A 55 -14.42 29.34 30.43
CA THR A 55 -15.46 28.70 31.28
C THR A 55 -16.79 29.44 31.42
N ASP A 56 -16.88 30.68 30.95
CA ASP A 56 -18.08 31.52 31.04
C ASP A 56 -18.98 31.43 29.79
N SER A 57 -18.59 30.64 28.77
CA SER A 57 -19.42 30.38 27.58
C SER A 57 -20.53 29.37 27.89
N VAL A 58 -21.63 29.90 28.45
CA VAL A 58 -22.89 29.21 28.75
C VAL A 58 -23.41 28.44 27.53
N SER A 59 -23.39 27.11 27.63
CA SER A 59 -23.99 26.13 26.70
C SER A 59 -23.47 26.19 25.25
N SER A 60 -23.32 25.05 24.58
CA SER A 60 -23.40 25.04 23.13
C SER A 60 -24.63 25.87 22.75
N MET A 61 -24.50 26.84 21.85
CA MET A 61 -25.61 27.74 21.51
C MET A 61 -26.67 26.93 20.76
N ARG A 62 -27.49 26.20 21.52
CA ARG A 62 -28.65 25.45 21.04
C ARG A 62 -29.62 26.48 20.51
N ALA A 63 -29.71 26.59 19.18
CA ALA A 63 -30.63 27.53 18.57
C ALA A 63 -32.05 26.96 18.51
N VAL A 64 -32.19 25.63 18.59
CA VAL A 64 -33.47 24.91 18.70
C VAL A 64 -33.41 23.75 19.72
N PRO A 65 -34.54 23.37 20.32
CA PRO A 65 -34.65 22.14 21.13
C PRO A 65 -34.43 20.86 20.30
N TYR A 66 -33.68 19.92 20.86
CA TYR A 66 -33.41 18.61 20.25
C TYR A 66 -33.31 17.52 21.32
N GLU A 67 -33.30 16.26 20.88
CA GLU A 67 -32.94 15.11 21.70
C GLU A 67 -32.04 14.14 20.90
N VAL A 68 -31.16 13.43 21.60
CA VAL A 68 -30.34 12.37 21.01
C VAL A 68 -31.06 11.04 21.22
N ARG A 69 -31.22 10.24 20.17
CA ARG A 69 -31.82 8.90 20.25
C ARG A 69 -30.86 7.84 19.71
N TRP A 70 -30.99 6.62 20.21
CA TRP A 70 -30.37 5.44 19.60
C TRP A 70 -31.25 4.96 18.44
N ILE A 71 -30.64 4.74 17.27
CA ILE A 71 -31.29 4.18 16.10
C ILE A 71 -30.84 2.74 15.92
N GLU A 72 -31.74 1.80 16.22
CA GLU A 72 -31.46 0.38 16.21
C GLU A 72 -31.07 -0.15 14.82
N SER A 73 -31.65 0.39 13.75
CA SER A 73 -31.37 -0.06 12.37
C SER A 73 -29.94 0.21 11.92
N TYR A 74 -29.34 1.30 12.41
CA TYR A 74 -27.97 1.71 12.07
C TYR A 74 -26.98 1.43 13.20
N LYS A 75 -27.48 0.95 14.36
CA LYS A 75 -26.70 0.80 15.60
C LYS A 75 -25.87 2.06 15.92
N THR A 76 -26.48 3.23 15.78
CA THR A 76 -25.83 4.53 16.03
C THR A 76 -26.72 5.49 16.80
N ARG A 77 -26.18 6.64 17.21
CA ARG A 77 -26.94 7.74 17.80
C ARG A 77 -27.23 8.79 16.74
N SER A 78 -28.39 9.42 16.84
CA SER A 78 -28.72 10.58 16.01
C SER A 78 -29.43 11.69 16.77
N VAL A 79 -29.37 12.90 16.22
CA VAL A 79 -29.99 14.11 16.78
C VAL A 79 -31.34 14.35 16.11
N PHE A 80 -32.38 14.53 16.90
CA PHE A 80 -33.74 14.81 16.43
C PHE A 80 -34.22 16.17 16.94
N VAL A 81 -34.77 17.01 16.07
CA VAL A 81 -35.42 18.26 16.52
C VAL A 81 -36.68 17.91 17.31
N THR A 82 -36.91 18.54 18.46
CA THR A 82 -38.11 18.28 19.29
C THR A 82 -39.23 19.30 19.06
N GLU A 83 -38.94 20.34 18.28
CA GLU A 83 -39.89 21.36 17.85
C GLU A 83 -39.76 21.61 16.34
N ARG A 84 -40.79 22.23 15.75
CA ARG A 84 -40.76 22.66 14.35
C ARG A 84 -39.69 23.72 14.14
N VAL A 85 -38.88 23.58 13.09
CA VAL A 85 -37.82 24.51 12.71
C VAL A 85 -38.17 25.15 11.38
N GLU A 86 -38.17 26.48 11.31
CA GLU A 86 -38.47 27.17 10.05
C GLU A 86 -37.27 27.23 9.12
N LYS A 87 -37.51 27.23 7.80
CA LYS A 87 -36.46 27.37 6.79
C LYS A 87 -35.54 28.57 7.07
N GLY A 88 -34.23 28.32 7.03
CA GLY A 88 -33.16 29.29 7.28
C GLY A 88 -32.91 29.58 8.76
N GLN A 89 -33.62 28.94 9.68
CA GLN A 89 -33.34 29.05 11.11
C GLN A 89 -32.04 28.32 11.44
N LEU A 90 -31.18 28.97 12.25
CA LEU A 90 -30.02 28.32 12.86
C LEU A 90 -30.50 27.20 13.78
N VAL A 91 -29.97 26.01 13.59
CA VAL A 91 -30.29 24.80 14.35
C VAL A 91 -29.17 24.52 15.35
N TRP A 92 -27.94 24.57 14.87
CA TRP A 92 -26.74 24.29 15.66
C TRP A 92 -25.62 25.26 15.36
N LYS A 93 -24.86 25.65 16.38
CA LYS A 93 -23.63 26.42 16.21
C LYS A 93 -22.44 25.64 16.79
N PRO A 94 -21.48 25.18 15.97
CA PRO A 94 -20.30 24.46 16.44
C PRO A 94 -19.42 25.45 17.23
N THR A 95 -19.45 25.35 18.55
CA THR A 95 -18.68 26.23 19.45
C THR A 95 -17.69 25.47 20.31
N GLN A 96 -17.68 24.14 20.22
CA GLN A 96 -16.95 23.25 21.12
C GLN A 96 -15.94 22.36 20.37
N ARG A 97 -15.31 22.89 19.32
CA ARG A 97 -14.20 22.21 18.62
C ARG A 97 -12.95 22.21 19.47
N ALA A 98 -12.53 21.04 19.93
CA ALA A 98 -11.20 20.82 20.47
C ALA A 98 -10.22 20.57 19.32
N LYS A 99 -9.12 21.32 19.28
CA LYS A 99 -8.06 21.23 18.27
C LYS A 99 -6.77 20.82 18.96
N PHE A 100 -6.21 19.69 18.55
CA PHE A 100 -4.95 19.15 19.05
C PHE A 100 -3.88 19.31 17.97
N VAL A 101 -3.00 20.29 18.16
CA VAL A 101 -1.83 20.49 17.29
C VAL A 101 -0.71 19.49 17.62
N GLU A 102 -0.62 19.07 18.89
CA GLU A 102 0.37 18.09 19.34
C GLU A 102 -0.28 16.73 19.63
N GLU A 103 0.29 15.65 19.09
CA GLU A 103 -0.11 14.27 19.40
C GLU A 103 -0.08 14.00 20.91
N ALA A 104 0.97 14.48 21.60
CA ALA A 104 1.13 14.29 23.03
C ALA A 104 -0.03 14.91 23.83
N ALA A 105 -0.57 16.04 23.39
CA ALA A 105 -1.74 16.65 24.00
C ALA A 105 -2.99 15.79 23.77
N PHE A 106 -3.18 15.24 22.57
CA PHE A 106 -4.32 14.38 22.27
C PHE A 106 -4.27 13.07 23.09
N ARG A 107 -3.09 12.45 23.25
CA ARG A 107 -2.91 11.28 24.12
C ARG A 107 -3.21 11.59 25.58
N ARG A 108 -2.70 12.72 26.10
CA ARG A 108 -3.01 13.18 27.47
C ARG A 108 -4.51 13.35 27.66
N PHE A 109 -5.18 13.95 26.68
CA PHE A 109 -6.63 14.12 26.68
C PHE A 109 -7.38 12.77 26.76
N LEU A 110 -7.12 11.84 25.84
CA LEU A 110 -7.77 10.53 25.83
C LEU A 110 -7.50 9.73 27.12
N SER A 111 -6.31 9.85 27.70
CA SER A 111 -5.96 9.21 28.97
C SER A 111 -6.66 9.81 30.20
N SER A 112 -7.22 11.01 30.07
CA SER A 112 -7.82 11.77 31.17
C SER A 112 -9.36 11.68 31.23
N ILE A 113 -9.96 10.98 30.28
CA ILE A 113 -11.40 10.71 30.19
C ILE A 113 -11.68 9.21 30.35
N SER A 114 -12.94 8.82 30.52
CA SER A 114 -13.28 7.40 30.65
C SER A 114 -12.94 6.64 29.36
N TYR A 115 -12.60 5.36 29.50
CA TYR A 115 -12.32 4.48 28.36
C TYR A 115 -13.45 4.51 27.32
N ASP A 116 -14.71 4.43 27.77
CA ASP A 116 -15.88 4.46 26.89
C ASP A 116 -15.95 5.75 26.09
N MET A 117 -15.66 6.89 26.70
CA MET A 117 -15.63 8.18 26.02
C MET A 117 -14.43 8.29 25.07
N ALA A 118 -13.26 7.78 25.46
CA ALA A 118 -12.08 7.79 24.61
C ALA A 118 -12.32 6.98 23.33
N CYS A 119 -12.91 5.79 23.43
CA CYS A 119 -13.32 5.02 22.27
C CYS A 119 -14.36 5.75 21.41
N ASP A 120 -15.28 6.47 22.06
CA ASP A 120 -16.31 7.22 21.36
C ASP A 120 -15.72 8.37 20.54
N ILE A 121 -14.86 9.17 21.17
CA ILE A 121 -14.13 10.27 20.52
C ILE A 121 -13.29 9.77 19.35
N LEU A 122 -12.63 8.63 19.51
CA LEU A 122 -11.85 8.02 18.43
C LEU A 122 -12.71 7.60 17.23
N SER A 123 -14.02 7.45 17.38
CA SER A 123 -14.93 7.07 16.29
C SER A 123 -15.44 8.26 15.46
N TRP A 124 -15.21 9.51 15.89
CA TRP A 124 -15.61 10.71 15.13
C TRP A 124 -14.56 11.83 15.08
N ALA A 125 -13.40 11.66 15.73
CA ALA A 125 -12.30 12.59 15.56
C ALA A 125 -11.86 12.61 14.10
N TYR A 126 -11.45 13.76 13.58
CA TYR A 126 -10.95 13.90 12.21
C TYR A 126 -9.66 14.73 12.18
N VAL A 127 -8.87 14.59 11.12
CA VAL A 127 -7.64 15.38 10.93
C VAL A 127 -7.93 16.49 9.94
N VAL A 128 -7.52 17.72 10.28
CA VAL A 128 -7.54 18.86 9.35
C VAL A 128 -6.12 19.31 9.07
N GLU A 129 -5.87 19.61 7.80
CA GLU A 129 -4.67 20.33 7.38
C GLU A 129 -4.77 21.79 7.85
N GLN A 130 -3.65 22.33 8.31
CA GLN A 130 -3.52 23.75 8.61
C GLN A 130 -2.64 24.39 7.56
N GLU A 131 -3.22 25.38 6.86
CA GLU A 131 -2.43 26.34 6.10
C GLU A 131 -1.76 27.30 7.09
N ASP A 132 -0.59 26.91 7.59
CA ASP A 132 0.36 27.84 8.19
C ASP A 132 1.38 28.24 7.11
N ASP A 133 1.70 29.54 7.02
CA ASP A 133 2.35 30.21 5.89
C ASP A 133 3.66 29.59 5.33
N ASP A 134 4.28 28.57 5.96
CA ASP A 134 5.53 27.96 5.49
C ASP A 134 5.71 26.44 5.83
N GLU A 135 4.75 25.77 6.49
CA GLU A 135 4.90 24.35 6.88
C GLU A 135 3.54 23.63 6.97
N TYR A 136 3.40 22.53 6.23
CA TYR A 136 2.22 21.67 6.31
C TYR A 136 2.12 21.06 7.71
N SER A 137 1.16 21.52 8.52
CA SER A 137 0.88 20.97 9.84
C SER A 137 -0.51 20.37 9.90
N PHE A 138 -0.67 19.27 10.64
CA PHE A 138 -1.95 18.58 10.83
C PHE A 138 -2.44 18.82 12.25
N ALA A 139 -3.75 19.03 12.41
CA ALA A 139 -4.39 19.00 13.72
C ALA A 139 -5.49 17.94 13.78
N CYS A 140 -5.52 17.20 14.88
CA CYS A 140 -6.69 16.40 15.20
C CYS A 140 -7.78 17.31 15.77
N VAL A 141 -8.99 17.25 15.21
CA VAL A 141 -10.15 18.01 15.64
C VAL A 141 -11.20 17.06 16.18
N VAL A 142 -11.76 17.44 17.34
CA VAL A 142 -12.83 16.70 18.01
C VAL A 142 -13.94 17.68 18.36
N GLU A 143 -15.16 17.40 17.91
CA GLU A 143 -16.35 18.10 18.39
C GLU A 143 -16.71 17.58 19.79
N LEU A 144 -16.79 18.48 20.79
CA LEU A 144 -17.06 18.14 22.19
C LEU A 144 -18.50 18.51 22.61
N ASP A 145 -19.47 18.16 21.77
CA ASP A 145 -20.89 18.32 22.01
C ASP A 145 -21.72 17.31 21.19
N ASP A 146 -23.06 17.38 21.28
CA ASP A 146 -23.94 16.40 20.65
C ASP A 146 -23.98 16.48 19.11
N SER A 147 -23.27 17.44 18.46
CA SER A 147 -23.19 17.49 16.99
C SER A 147 -22.48 16.29 16.38
N VAL A 148 -21.67 15.58 17.18
CA VAL A 148 -21.01 14.31 16.77
C VAL A 148 -22.01 13.23 16.37
N TYR A 149 -23.28 13.37 16.73
CA TYR A 149 -24.35 12.44 16.38
C TYR A 149 -25.17 12.90 15.16
N MET A 150 -24.82 13.98 14.49
CA MET A 150 -25.54 14.36 13.26
C MET A 150 -25.10 13.45 12.11
N GLY A 151 -26.05 12.79 11.45
CA GLY A 151 -25.76 11.96 10.29
C GLY A 151 -25.31 12.78 9.09
N ILE A 152 -24.81 12.13 8.03
CA ILE A 152 -24.53 12.76 6.73
C ILE A 152 -25.45 12.10 5.69
N ASP A 153 -26.23 12.90 4.96
CA ASP A 153 -27.12 12.45 3.86
C ASP A 153 -27.11 13.47 2.71
N HIS A 154 -27.02 12.98 1.47
CA HIS A 154 -27.04 13.80 0.25
C HIS A 154 -28.37 14.54 0.03
N ASP A 155 -29.49 14.04 0.58
CA ASP A 155 -30.82 14.67 0.46
C ASP A 155 -31.22 15.49 1.71
N SER A 156 -30.22 15.94 2.48
CA SER A 156 -30.44 16.59 3.77
C SER A 156 -31.34 17.84 3.74
N LEU A 157 -32.23 17.92 4.74
CA LEU A 157 -33.03 19.11 5.06
C LEU A 157 -32.26 20.18 5.84
N PHE A 158 -30.94 20.05 5.95
CA PHE A 158 -30.04 20.95 6.65
C PHE A 158 -28.81 21.27 5.81
N THR A 159 -28.37 22.51 5.89
CA THR A 159 -27.14 23.00 5.25
C THR A 159 -26.17 23.40 6.34
N TYR A 160 -24.89 23.18 6.09
CA TYR A 160 -23.82 23.48 7.03
C TYR A 160 -22.90 24.55 6.45
N ASN A 161 -22.44 25.48 7.29
CA ASN A 161 -21.40 26.43 6.94
C ASN A 161 -20.62 26.84 8.21
N ASP A 162 -19.62 27.70 8.04
CA ASP A 162 -18.74 28.20 9.12
C ASP A 162 -19.49 28.84 10.31
N THR A 163 -20.74 29.26 10.12
CA THR A 163 -21.56 29.90 11.16
C THR A 163 -22.52 28.95 11.86
N GLY A 164 -22.75 27.75 11.31
CA GLY A 164 -23.58 26.71 11.91
C GLY A 164 -24.37 25.84 10.93
N VAL A 165 -25.25 25.02 11.48
CA VAL A 165 -26.23 24.20 10.76
C VAL A 165 -27.54 24.97 10.65
N PHE A 166 -28.09 25.08 9.44
CA PHE A 166 -29.33 25.78 9.14
C PHE A 166 -30.32 24.86 8.45
N ALA A 167 -31.61 24.97 8.79
CA ALA A 167 -32.64 24.21 8.09
C ALA A 167 -32.78 24.70 6.63
N SER A 168 -32.58 23.82 5.66
CA SER A 168 -32.70 24.12 4.22
C SER A 168 -34.18 24.23 3.78
N ASP A 169 -35.09 23.62 4.53
CA ASP A 169 -36.54 23.77 4.44
C ASP A 169 -37.20 23.84 5.84
N THR A 170 -38.51 24.00 5.92
CA THR A 170 -39.23 23.88 7.20
C THR A 170 -39.30 22.41 7.63
N VAL A 171 -38.82 22.14 8.84
CA VAL A 171 -38.69 20.79 9.40
C VAL A 171 -39.68 20.61 10.55
N GLU A 172 -40.40 19.49 10.58
CA GLU A 172 -41.35 19.18 11.65
C GLU A 172 -40.65 18.55 12.87
N ALA A 173 -41.30 18.61 14.03
CA ALA A 173 -40.78 17.96 15.23
C ALA A 173 -40.65 16.44 15.04
N GLY A 174 -39.54 15.88 15.50
CA GLY A 174 -39.21 14.46 15.39
C GLY A 174 -38.43 14.08 14.12
N THR A 175 -38.08 15.04 13.26
CA THR A 175 -37.17 14.82 12.13
C THR A 175 -35.72 14.73 12.60
N GLU A 176 -34.97 13.81 12.00
CA GLU A 176 -33.55 13.61 12.19
C GLU A 176 -32.73 14.75 11.57
N ILE A 177 -31.66 15.18 12.22
CA ILE A 177 -30.72 16.16 11.68
C ILE A 177 -29.60 15.40 10.97
N GLU A 178 -29.74 15.29 9.65
CA GLU A 178 -28.69 14.83 8.75
C GLU A 178 -28.04 16.06 8.11
N LEU A 179 -26.72 16.07 7.89
CA LEU A 179 -25.99 17.14 7.23
C LEU A 179 -25.77 16.79 5.77
N GLN A 180 -25.86 17.77 4.88
CA GLN A 180 -25.49 17.58 3.49
C GLN A 180 -23.98 17.33 3.40
N ASP A 181 -23.59 16.26 2.70
CA ASP A 181 -22.19 15.96 2.41
C ASP A 181 -21.60 17.05 1.51
N GLU A 182 -20.72 17.88 2.06
CA GLU A 182 -19.94 18.88 1.33
C GLU A 182 -18.47 18.41 1.19
N GLY A 183 -18.23 17.17 0.78
CA GLY A 183 -17.07 16.76 -0.02
C GLY A 183 -15.66 16.78 0.59
N ASP A 184 -15.42 17.39 1.76
CA ASP A 184 -14.06 17.64 2.27
C ASP A 184 -13.79 17.08 3.69
N SER A 185 -14.72 16.34 4.31
CA SER A 185 -14.50 15.79 5.65
C SER A 185 -14.05 14.32 5.63
N VAL A 186 -12.77 14.09 5.94
CA VAL A 186 -12.16 12.77 6.09
C VAL A 186 -12.50 12.17 7.47
N VAL A 187 -13.25 11.06 7.49
CA VAL A 187 -13.84 10.44 8.70
C VAL A 187 -12.83 9.60 9.52
N ALA A 188 -13.19 9.30 10.76
CA ALA A 188 -12.40 8.77 11.89
C ALA A 188 -11.44 7.58 11.70
N ASP A 189 -11.57 6.77 10.64
CA ASP A 189 -10.56 5.75 10.35
C ASP A 189 -9.17 6.38 10.17
N HIS A 190 -9.12 7.61 9.65
CA HIS A 190 -7.87 8.36 9.49
C HIS A 190 -7.29 8.93 10.79
N VAL A 191 -8.03 9.06 11.90
CA VAL A 191 -7.43 9.50 13.18
C VAL A 191 -6.74 8.36 13.91
N LEU A 192 -7.30 7.15 13.85
CA LEU A 192 -6.56 5.96 14.26
C LEU A 192 -5.35 5.75 13.35
N ASP A 193 -5.51 5.95 12.04
CA ASP A 193 -4.40 5.81 11.10
C ASP A 193 -3.40 6.97 11.18
N TRP A 194 -3.79 8.17 11.64
CA TRP A 194 -2.89 9.29 11.97
C TRP A 194 -2.13 9.02 13.26
N PHE A 195 -2.77 8.39 14.25
CA PHE A 195 -2.10 7.88 15.45
C PHE A 195 -1.21 6.69 15.16
N ILE A 196 -1.60 5.80 14.25
CA ILE A 196 -0.78 4.70 13.77
C ILE A 196 0.34 5.30 12.94
N TYR A 197 0.12 6.30 12.09
CA TYR A 197 1.13 7.02 11.32
C TYR A 197 2.14 7.70 12.25
N TRP A 198 1.73 8.46 13.27
CA TRP A 198 2.67 9.04 14.24
C TRP A 198 3.28 8.00 15.15
N LYS A 199 2.57 6.92 15.51
CA LYS A 199 3.16 5.79 16.25
C LYS A 199 4.09 4.98 15.36
N GLU A 200 3.89 4.91 14.05
CA GLU A 200 4.68 4.22 13.03
C GLU A 200 5.69 5.16 12.37
N GLU A 201 5.66 6.45 12.64
CA GLU A 201 6.66 7.45 12.30
C GLU A 201 7.50 7.72 13.54
N ALA A 202 6.96 7.68 14.75
CA ALA A 202 7.73 7.52 15.97
C ALA A 202 8.31 6.11 16.07
N ASN A 203 7.60 5.06 15.61
CA ASN A 203 8.10 3.69 15.40
C ASN A 203 8.58 3.44 13.99
N SER A 204 8.73 4.39 13.07
CA SER A 204 9.62 4.22 11.90
C SER A 204 10.78 5.16 12.02
N ILE A 205 10.73 6.17 12.87
CA ILE A 205 11.89 6.71 13.53
C ILE A 205 12.37 5.68 14.53
N SER A 206 11.53 4.90 15.25
CA SER A 206 11.94 3.81 16.16
C SER A 206 12.07 2.43 15.50
N ASN A 207 11.46 2.15 14.33
CA ASN A 207 11.74 0.95 13.52
C ASN A 207 12.77 1.25 12.43
N GLN A 208 12.90 2.47 11.88
CA GLN A 208 14.20 2.86 11.33
C GLN A 208 15.18 2.96 12.48
N GLN A 209 14.88 3.40 13.71
CA GLN A 209 15.83 3.26 14.83
C GLN A 209 16.04 1.79 15.11
N HIS A 210 15.09 0.87 14.96
CA HIS A 210 15.28 -0.55 15.25
C HIS A 210 16.07 -1.24 14.14
N ASP A 211 15.78 -0.93 12.88
CA ASP A 211 16.39 -1.42 11.66
C ASP A 211 17.76 -0.76 11.45
N THR A 212 17.88 0.55 11.69
CA THR A 212 19.16 1.28 11.84
C THR A 212 19.85 0.98 13.15
N ASP A 213 19.22 0.51 14.23
CA ASP A 213 19.91 0.05 15.45
C ASP A 213 20.35 -1.38 15.25
N ILE A 214 19.65 -2.21 14.49
CA ILE A 214 20.09 -3.54 14.08
C ILE A 214 21.27 -3.37 13.13
N LEU A 215 21.13 -2.54 12.09
CA LEU A 215 22.23 -2.21 11.19
C LEU A 215 23.34 -1.43 11.93
N ALA A 216 23.06 -0.52 12.87
CA ALA A 216 24.10 0.21 13.64
C ALA A 216 24.72 -0.63 14.75
N LYS A 217 24.00 -1.58 15.36
CA LYS A 217 24.59 -2.63 16.22
C LYS A 217 25.56 -3.49 15.42
N LEU A 218 25.29 -3.68 14.14
CA LEU A 218 26.18 -4.34 13.18
C LEU A 218 27.18 -3.38 12.52
N ASN A 219 27.07 -2.07 12.78
CA ASN A 219 27.81 -0.98 12.14
C ASN A 219 27.63 -0.85 10.60
N MET A 220 26.53 -1.39 10.04
CA MET A 220 26.19 -1.53 8.62
C MET A 220 25.23 -0.45 8.09
N THR A 221 25.31 0.78 8.59
CA THR A 221 24.37 1.86 8.21
C THR A 221 24.44 2.27 6.72
N ASN A 222 25.45 1.80 5.98
CA ASN A 222 25.66 2.12 4.57
C ASN A 222 25.22 1.02 3.58
N CYS A 223 24.44 0.01 3.99
CA CYS A 223 23.87 -0.97 3.05
C CYS A 223 22.74 -0.38 2.21
N ASN A 224 23.03 0.62 1.37
CA ASN A 224 22.09 1.11 0.37
C ASN A 224 22.38 0.40 -0.97
N LEU A 225 21.50 -0.54 -1.33
CA LEU A 225 21.69 -1.50 -2.40
C LEU A 225 21.44 -0.92 -3.81
N HIS A 226 20.83 0.25 -3.91
CA HIS A 226 20.35 0.78 -5.19
C HIS A 226 21.45 1.17 -6.19
N GLU A 227 22.73 1.30 -5.78
CA GLU A 227 23.77 1.88 -6.65
C GLU A 227 25.16 1.20 -6.58
N ARG A 228 25.34 0.08 -5.87
CA ARG A 228 26.68 -0.50 -5.66
C ARG A 228 26.94 -1.71 -6.55
N SER A 229 27.96 -1.60 -7.41
CA SER A 229 28.63 -2.78 -7.98
C SER A 229 29.49 -3.44 -6.90
N PHE A 230 29.20 -4.69 -6.53
CA PHE A 230 30.08 -5.43 -5.63
C PHE A 230 31.41 -5.76 -6.33
N PRO A 231 32.56 -5.54 -5.69
CA PRO A 231 33.86 -5.89 -6.27
C PRO A 231 33.94 -7.40 -6.50
N THR A 232 34.63 -7.83 -7.56
CA THR A 232 35.05 -9.23 -7.72
C THR A 232 36.07 -9.55 -6.64
N TRP A 233 35.82 -10.60 -5.86
CA TRP A 233 36.72 -11.03 -4.80
C TRP A 233 37.72 -12.05 -5.33
N ASP A 234 39.00 -11.77 -5.10
CA ASP A 234 40.08 -12.70 -5.41
C ASP A 234 40.24 -13.76 -4.30
N ASN A 235 41.12 -14.73 -4.54
CA ASN A 235 41.41 -15.78 -3.56
C ASN A 235 41.93 -15.24 -2.22
N GLU A 236 42.59 -14.08 -2.21
CA GLU A 236 43.08 -13.45 -0.98
C GLU A 236 41.94 -12.87 -0.14
N THR A 237 40.94 -12.29 -0.81
CA THR A 237 39.71 -11.79 -0.17
C THR A 237 38.89 -12.95 0.44
N TRP A 238 38.70 -14.04 -0.30
CA TRP A 238 38.03 -15.24 0.22
C TRP A 238 38.79 -15.87 1.39
N LYS A 239 40.12 -15.96 1.29
CA LYS A 239 40.96 -16.43 2.40
C LYS A 239 40.80 -15.54 3.64
N THR A 240 40.74 -14.23 3.46
CA THR A 240 40.50 -13.27 4.54
C THR A 240 39.15 -13.51 5.22
N LEU A 241 38.08 -13.82 4.46
CA LEU A 241 36.77 -14.19 5.01
C LEU A 241 36.83 -15.47 5.84
N GLN A 242 37.52 -16.49 5.34
CA GLN A 242 37.66 -17.76 6.03
C GLN A 242 38.48 -17.61 7.31
N ASP A 243 39.57 -16.85 7.27
CA ASP A 243 40.38 -16.53 8.45
C ASP A 243 39.60 -15.73 9.48
N LEU A 244 38.77 -14.79 9.02
CA LEU A 244 37.88 -14.04 9.90
C LEU A 244 36.82 -14.95 10.54
N TYR A 245 36.21 -15.84 9.76
CA TYR A 245 35.28 -16.84 10.29
C TYR A 245 35.95 -17.70 11.37
N ARG A 246 37.13 -18.29 11.08
CA ARG A 246 37.91 -19.07 12.04
C ARG A 246 38.24 -18.28 13.30
N HIS A 247 38.54 -16.98 13.16
CA HIS A 247 38.77 -16.10 14.29
C HIS A 247 37.53 -15.92 15.16
N VAL A 248 36.35 -15.76 14.53
CA VAL A 248 35.08 -15.49 15.22
C VAL A 248 34.53 -16.73 15.91
N VAL A 249 34.54 -17.90 15.25
CA VAL A 249 34.01 -19.14 15.86
C VAL A 249 35.03 -19.92 16.69
N GLY A 250 36.32 -19.59 16.54
CA GLY A 250 37.43 -20.37 17.08
C GLY A 250 37.84 -21.48 16.12
N VAL A 251 39.15 -21.70 15.98
CA VAL A 251 39.70 -22.68 15.02
C VAL A 251 39.18 -24.10 15.29
N GLU A 252 38.97 -24.44 16.56
CA GLU A 252 38.44 -25.72 17.00
C GLU A 252 36.95 -25.93 16.67
N ASN A 253 36.18 -24.86 16.47
CA ASN A 253 34.77 -24.92 16.10
C ASN A 253 34.54 -24.56 14.62
N SER A 254 35.60 -24.20 13.89
CA SER A 254 35.53 -23.89 12.48
C SER A 254 35.17 -25.13 11.68
N THR A 255 34.07 -25.03 10.93
CA THR A 255 33.71 -25.99 9.87
C THR A 255 34.62 -25.91 8.65
N ILE A 256 35.42 -24.86 8.52
CA ILE A 256 36.37 -24.67 7.42
C ILE A 256 37.76 -25.19 7.84
N PRO A 257 38.36 -26.17 7.14
CA PRO A 257 39.69 -26.71 7.45
C PRO A 257 40.81 -25.66 7.43
N LEU A 258 41.89 -25.87 8.19
CA LEU A 258 43.03 -24.93 8.25
C LEU A 258 43.84 -24.85 6.94
N ASP A 259 43.94 -25.96 6.23
CA ASP A 259 44.75 -26.11 5.01
C ASP A 259 43.88 -26.11 3.73
N SER A 260 42.69 -25.53 3.78
CA SER A 260 41.84 -25.43 2.59
C SER A 260 42.37 -24.35 1.66
N ASP A 261 43.24 -24.74 0.72
CA ASP A 261 43.32 -24.05 -0.56
C ASP A 261 41.92 -24.11 -1.21
N SER A 262 41.53 -23.07 -1.95
CA SER A 262 40.17 -22.84 -2.52
C SER A 262 39.41 -24.13 -2.89
N GLY A 263 38.10 -24.21 -2.62
CA GLY A 263 37.32 -25.45 -2.74
C GLY A 263 37.15 -25.92 -4.18
N MET A 264 37.50 -25.05 -5.12
CA MET A 264 37.66 -25.33 -6.54
C MET A 264 38.83 -26.28 -6.79
N LEU A 265 38.50 -27.46 -7.35
CA LEU A 265 39.50 -28.43 -7.81
C LEU A 265 40.00 -28.11 -9.22
N VAL A 266 39.46 -27.07 -9.85
CA VAL A 266 39.72 -26.70 -11.24
C VAL A 266 40.04 -25.22 -11.35
N THR A 267 40.87 -24.85 -12.32
CA THR A 267 41.23 -23.44 -12.55
C THR A 267 40.09 -22.71 -13.26
N TYR A 268 39.75 -21.53 -12.77
CA TYR A 268 38.63 -20.72 -13.26
C TYR A 268 39.02 -19.25 -13.43
N GLU A 269 38.24 -18.53 -14.23
CA GLU A 269 38.27 -17.08 -14.35
C GLU A 269 36.90 -16.52 -13.97
N VAL A 270 36.88 -15.53 -13.08
CA VAL A 270 35.68 -14.75 -12.76
C VAL A 270 35.71 -13.51 -13.63
N TYR A 271 34.72 -13.37 -14.51
CA TYR A 271 34.62 -12.16 -15.31
C TYR A 271 33.83 -11.11 -14.53
N PRO A 272 34.34 -9.87 -14.45
CA PRO A 272 33.62 -8.79 -13.79
C PRO A 272 32.33 -8.49 -14.54
N TRP A 273 31.42 -7.82 -13.82
CA TRP A 273 30.11 -7.36 -14.29
C TRP A 273 30.11 -6.97 -15.78
N GLN A 274 29.44 -7.76 -16.62
CA GLN A 274 29.01 -7.28 -17.92
C GLN A 274 27.60 -6.72 -17.77
N MET A 275 27.45 -5.40 -17.95
CA MET A 275 26.11 -4.79 -18.07
C MET A 275 25.48 -5.24 -19.40
N GLY A 276 24.79 -6.38 -19.36
CA GLY A 276 23.74 -6.70 -20.30
C GLY A 276 22.46 -5.92 -19.95
N LYS A 277 21.54 -5.79 -20.90
CA LYS A 277 20.36 -4.92 -20.77
C LYS A 277 19.37 -5.30 -19.66
N SER A 278 19.50 -6.45 -18.99
CA SER A 278 18.49 -6.88 -18.00
C SER A 278 19.00 -7.64 -16.76
N TYR A 279 20.27 -8.07 -16.67
CA TYR A 279 20.81 -8.67 -15.42
C TYR A 279 22.29 -8.40 -15.25
N SER A 280 22.73 -8.44 -14.00
CA SER A 280 24.13 -8.46 -13.60
C SER A 280 24.40 -9.73 -12.79
N TYR A 281 25.03 -10.72 -13.41
CA TYR A 281 25.65 -11.85 -12.72
C TYR A 281 27.16 -11.81 -12.96
N GLN A 282 27.96 -12.17 -11.96
CA GLN A 282 29.34 -12.55 -12.22
C GLN A 282 29.31 -13.97 -12.75
N SER A 283 29.93 -14.22 -13.91
CA SER A 283 29.99 -15.56 -14.50
C SER A 283 31.35 -16.17 -14.22
N VAL A 284 31.35 -17.40 -13.73
CA VAL A 284 32.57 -18.19 -13.53
C VAL A 284 32.77 -19.06 -14.77
N TYR A 285 33.93 -18.95 -15.40
CA TYR A 285 34.29 -19.74 -16.58
C TYR A 285 35.43 -20.70 -16.24
N LEU A 286 35.33 -21.93 -16.73
CA LEU A 286 36.42 -22.90 -16.60
C LEU A 286 37.56 -22.54 -17.55
N THR A 287 38.80 -22.50 -17.05
CA THR A 287 39.98 -22.27 -17.91
C THR A 287 40.54 -23.55 -18.51
N GLN A 288 40.06 -24.70 -18.04
CA GLN A 288 40.44 -26.04 -18.51
C GLN A 288 39.19 -26.92 -18.66
N PRO A 289 39.20 -27.90 -19.59
CA PRO A 289 38.09 -28.81 -19.73
C PRO A 289 37.92 -29.69 -18.47
N VAL A 290 36.69 -30.07 -18.18
CA VAL A 290 36.31 -30.94 -17.06
C VAL A 290 35.56 -32.13 -17.61
N GLU A 291 36.00 -33.34 -17.25
CA GLU A 291 35.35 -34.58 -17.70
C GLU A 291 34.07 -34.86 -16.89
N LYS A 292 33.09 -35.51 -17.53
CA LYS A 292 31.89 -35.99 -16.83
C LYS A 292 32.26 -36.81 -15.58
N GLY A 293 31.66 -36.45 -14.45
CA GLY A 293 31.85 -37.08 -13.14
C GLY A 293 33.04 -36.52 -12.35
N GLN A 294 33.83 -35.62 -12.93
CA GLN A 294 34.88 -34.92 -12.21
C GLN A 294 34.27 -33.90 -11.24
N ALA A 295 34.77 -33.88 -10.01
CA ALA A 295 34.43 -32.87 -9.03
C ALA A 295 35.04 -31.52 -9.46
N VAL A 296 34.19 -30.51 -9.60
CA VAL A 296 34.56 -29.13 -9.92
C VAL A 296 34.82 -28.35 -8.64
N TRP A 297 34.00 -28.59 -7.62
CA TRP A 297 34.09 -27.93 -6.34
C TRP A 297 33.70 -28.87 -5.20
N ILE A 298 34.34 -28.73 -4.05
CA ILE A 298 33.96 -29.42 -2.82
C ILE A 298 33.55 -28.37 -1.78
N PRO A 299 32.37 -28.50 -1.14
CA PRO A 299 31.90 -27.62 -0.06
C PRO A 299 32.79 -27.79 1.17
N SER A 300 33.96 -27.16 1.14
CA SER A 300 34.91 -27.11 2.25
C SER A 300 34.86 -25.76 2.98
N HIS A 301 34.05 -24.82 2.48
CA HIS A 301 34.04 -23.41 2.88
C HIS A 301 32.69 -22.93 3.44
N ILE A 302 31.80 -23.84 3.83
CA ILE A 302 30.55 -23.46 4.48
C ILE A 302 30.86 -23.08 5.93
N ALA A 303 30.78 -21.80 6.25
CA ALA A 303 30.85 -21.28 7.60
C ALA A 303 29.53 -21.56 8.33
N LYS A 304 29.60 -22.25 9.49
CA LYS A 304 28.48 -22.55 10.38
C LYS A 304 28.59 -21.68 11.63
N PHE A 305 27.62 -20.81 11.86
CA PHE A 305 27.49 -20.06 13.10
C PHE A 305 26.41 -20.69 13.96
N VAL A 306 26.81 -21.27 15.09
CA VAL A 306 25.90 -21.91 16.07
C VAL A 306 25.17 -20.92 16.98
N THR A 307 25.54 -19.63 16.95
CA THR A 307 24.89 -18.58 17.74
C THR A 307 24.68 -17.33 16.91
N GLU A 308 23.62 -16.58 17.23
CA GLU A 308 23.40 -15.25 16.64
C GLU A 308 24.59 -14.32 16.94
N ALA A 309 25.11 -14.34 18.17
CA ALA A 309 26.23 -13.49 18.58
C ALA A 309 27.49 -13.71 17.74
N SER A 310 27.85 -14.96 17.42
CA SER A 310 29.00 -15.23 16.55
C SER A 310 28.74 -14.81 15.10
N PHE A 311 27.51 -14.92 14.60
CA PHE A 311 27.19 -14.42 13.27
C PHE A 311 27.24 -12.87 13.20
N GLN A 312 26.70 -12.17 14.20
CA GLN A 312 26.77 -10.70 14.30
C GLN A 312 28.23 -10.22 14.45
N GLN A 313 29.04 -10.92 15.24
CA GLN A 313 30.47 -10.61 15.37
C GLN A 313 31.20 -10.80 14.04
N PHE A 314 30.85 -11.81 13.25
CA PHE A 314 31.40 -12.01 11.92
C PHE A 314 31.07 -10.85 10.97
N LEU A 315 29.78 -10.48 10.88
CA LEU A 315 29.34 -9.36 10.04
C LEU A 315 29.97 -8.02 10.44
N SER A 316 30.08 -7.74 11.73
CA SER A 316 30.67 -6.48 12.22
C SER A 316 32.20 -6.40 12.11
N SER A 317 32.87 -7.51 11.79
CA SER A 317 34.33 -7.57 11.62
C SER A 317 34.78 -7.37 10.17
N MET A 318 33.86 -7.10 9.25
CA MET A 318 34.13 -6.83 7.84
C MET A 318 33.78 -5.38 7.48
N SER A 319 34.20 -4.93 6.29
CA SER A 319 33.71 -3.68 5.72
C SER A 319 32.22 -3.77 5.37
N ASP A 320 31.49 -2.67 5.48
CA ASP A 320 30.05 -2.58 5.16
C ASP A 320 29.69 -3.31 3.85
N ASP A 321 30.41 -3.06 2.75
CA ASP A 321 30.13 -3.69 1.44
C ASP A 321 30.13 -5.22 1.48
N MET A 322 31.04 -5.79 2.26
CA MET A 322 31.27 -7.22 2.39
C MET A 322 30.23 -7.84 3.32
N SER A 323 29.89 -7.16 4.40
CA SER A 323 28.79 -7.54 5.28
C SER A 323 27.44 -7.49 4.55
N CYS A 324 27.18 -6.46 3.73
CA CYS A 324 25.96 -6.39 2.93
C CYS A 324 25.90 -7.55 1.92
N PHE A 325 27.01 -7.86 1.23
CA PHE A 325 27.08 -8.99 0.30
C PHE A 325 26.78 -10.32 1.00
N ILE A 326 27.41 -10.56 2.16
CA ILE A 326 27.19 -11.80 2.94
C ILE A 326 25.75 -11.90 3.44
N LEU A 327 25.11 -10.78 3.82
CA LEU A 327 23.70 -10.78 4.19
C LEU A 327 22.78 -11.12 3.03
N LEU A 328 23.06 -10.59 1.83
CA LEU A 328 22.31 -10.91 0.62
C LEU A 328 22.49 -12.37 0.18
N ARG A 329 23.65 -12.94 0.46
CA ARG A 329 24.05 -14.30 0.09
C ARG A 329 23.98 -15.29 1.25
N LEU A 330 23.34 -14.91 2.36
CA LEU A 330 23.12 -15.82 3.48
C LEU A 330 22.40 -17.05 2.95
N SER A 331 23.12 -18.17 2.91
CA SER A 331 22.72 -19.32 2.12
C SER A 331 21.47 -19.93 2.70
N TYR A 332 21.50 -20.36 3.98
CA TYR A 332 20.33 -20.95 4.65
C TYR A 332 20.44 -20.83 6.18
N VAL A 333 19.28 -20.88 6.85
CA VAL A 333 19.22 -21.20 8.29
C VAL A 333 18.59 -22.58 8.45
N MET A 334 19.27 -23.45 9.18
CA MET A 334 18.79 -24.80 9.41
C MET A 334 18.63 -25.05 10.91
N LYS A 335 17.66 -25.89 11.26
CA LYS A 335 17.56 -26.47 12.59
C LYS A 335 18.68 -27.50 12.73
N ASP A 336 19.51 -27.34 13.76
CA ASP A 336 20.61 -28.25 14.05
C ASP A 336 20.15 -29.24 15.13
N ASP A 337 20.57 -30.50 15.07
CA ASP A 337 20.12 -31.48 16.09
C ASP A 337 20.61 -31.12 17.50
N GLU A 338 21.68 -30.33 17.60
CA GLU A 338 22.30 -29.87 18.84
C GLU A 338 21.94 -28.43 19.24
N HIS A 339 21.41 -27.62 18.31
CA HIS A 339 21.14 -26.20 18.51
C HIS A 339 19.80 -25.81 17.88
N ASP A 340 19.04 -24.91 18.51
CA ASP A 340 17.74 -24.50 17.98
C ASP A 340 17.82 -24.02 16.51
N PHE A 341 18.92 -23.33 16.15
CA PHE A 341 19.23 -22.90 14.78
C PHE A 341 20.75 -22.76 14.55
N ALA A 342 21.20 -22.93 13.31
CA ALA A 342 22.56 -22.60 12.86
C ALA A 342 22.53 -21.84 11.52
N TYR A 343 23.38 -20.83 11.40
CA TYR A 343 23.49 -19.98 10.20
C TYR A 343 24.61 -20.50 9.30
N PHE A 344 24.30 -20.69 8.02
CA PHE A 344 25.27 -21.19 7.05
C PHE A 344 25.56 -20.13 6.01
N VAL A 345 26.85 -19.83 5.84
CA VAL A 345 27.35 -18.90 4.82
C VAL A 345 28.39 -19.62 4.00
N ASP A 346 28.18 -19.72 2.70
CA ASP A 346 29.23 -20.16 1.79
C ASP A 346 30.30 -19.05 1.67
N LEU A 347 31.55 -19.34 2.01
CA LEU A 347 32.67 -18.39 1.94
C LEU A 347 33.64 -18.74 0.79
N ASP A 348 33.07 -19.06 -0.36
CA ASP A 348 33.81 -19.40 -1.58
C ASP A 348 33.16 -18.84 -2.85
N VAL A 349 33.88 -19.00 -3.96
CA VAL A 349 33.50 -18.57 -5.32
C VAL A 349 32.22 -19.23 -5.84
N SER A 350 31.73 -20.31 -5.21
CA SER A 350 30.43 -20.93 -5.48
C SER A 350 29.29 -19.92 -5.39
N ASN A 351 29.41 -18.86 -4.59
CA ASN A 351 28.45 -17.75 -4.56
C ASN A 351 28.28 -17.01 -5.90
N TYR A 352 29.23 -17.16 -6.83
CA TYR A 352 29.18 -16.58 -8.17
C TYR A 352 28.67 -17.56 -9.23
N MET A 353 28.36 -18.81 -8.86
CA MET A 353 27.77 -19.76 -9.79
C MET A 353 26.26 -19.48 -9.91
N SER A 354 25.78 -19.27 -11.13
CA SER A 354 24.35 -19.08 -11.39
C SER A 354 23.60 -20.40 -11.34
N ALA A 355 22.40 -20.40 -10.77
CA ALA A 355 21.46 -21.50 -10.94
C ALA A 355 21.14 -21.67 -12.43
N GLY A 356 21.30 -22.88 -12.96
CA GLY A 356 20.95 -23.22 -14.33
C GLY A 356 19.67 -24.06 -14.38
N ASP A 357 19.02 -24.06 -15.54
CA ASP A 357 17.91 -24.99 -15.83
C ASP A 357 18.41 -26.45 -15.89
N ASP A 358 17.50 -27.41 -16.14
CA ASP A 358 17.72 -28.87 -16.21
C ASP A 358 18.88 -29.34 -17.13
N GLU A 359 19.49 -28.46 -17.93
CA GLU A 359 20.68 -28.72 -18.76
C GLU A 359 21.99 -28.18 -18.17
N ALA A 360 22.01 -27.80 -16.89
CA ALA A 360 23.21 -27.31 -16.22
C ALA A 360 24.37 -28.32 -16.38
N PRO A 361 25.58 -27.87 -16.78
CA PRO A 361 26.72 -28.76 -16.95
C PRO A 361 27.17 -29.39 -15.63
N LEU A 362 26.77 -28.82 -14.49
CA LEU A 362 27.13 -29.29 -13.15
C LEU A 362 25.89 -29.57 -12.28
N VAL A 363 26.01 -30.56 -11.38
CA VAL A 363 25.02 -30.90 -10.35
C VAL A 363 25.64 -30.82 -8.96
N VAL A 364 24.90 -30.31 -7.98
CA VAL A 364 25.28 -30.33 -6.56
C VAL A 364 24.83 -31.62 -5.91
N ASN A 365 25.69 -32.23 -5.08
CA ASN A 365 25.26 -33.19 -4.08
C ASN A 365 25.95 -32.91 -2.73
N SER A 366 25.69 -33.74 -1.73
CA SER A 366 26.23 -33.58 -0.37
C SER A 366 27.76 -33.62 -0.26
N THR A 367 28.48 -33.98 -1.33
CA THR A 367 29.94 -34.11 -1.36
C THR A 367 30.65 -33.11 -2.27
N GLY A 368 29.92 -32.34 -3.08
CA GLY A 368 30.54 -31.51 -4.12
C GLY A 368 29.61 -31.06 -5.24
N ILE A 369 30.15 -30.20 -6.11
CA ILE A 369 29.61 -29.90 -7.42
C ILE A 369 30.37 -30.74 -8.45
N PHE A 370 29.65 -31.52 -9.25
CA PHE A 370 30.22 -32.46 -10.22
C PHE A 370 29.73 -32.17 -11.62
N ALA A 371 30.60 -32.34 -12.62
CA ALA A 371 30.21 -32.21 -14.01
C ALA A 371 29.30 -33.38 -14.45
N VAL A 372 28.10 -33.09 -14.95
CA VAL A 372 27.18 -34.12 -15.48
C VAL A 372 27.44 -34.48 -16.94
N ARG A 373 28.23 -33.65 -17.63
CA ARG A 373 28.75 -33.85 -18.98
C ARG A 373 30.18 -33.30 -19.07
N ASP A 374 30.87 -33.58 -20.16
CA ASP A 374 32.13 -32.92 -20.45
C ASP A 374 31.87 -31.41 -20.64
N VAL A 375 32.68 -30.57 -19.98
CA VAL A 375 32.57 -29.11 -20.01
C VAL A 375 33.86 -28.57 -20.62
N ASN A 376 33.76 -27.82 -21.72
CA ASN A 376 34.95 -27.28 -22.38
C ASN A 376 35.52 -26.06 -21.63
N ALA A 377 36.82 -25.80 -21.82
CA ALA A 377 37.40 -24.53 -21.40
C ALA A 377 36.68 -23.36 -22.10
N GLY A 378 36.34 -22.31 -21.34
CA GLY A 378 35.58 -21.16 -21.79
C GLY A 378 34.06 -21.33 -21.72
N GLU A 379 33.53 -22.45 -21.24
CA GLU A 379 32.11 -22.59 -20.90
C GLU A 379 31.82 -21.98 -19.51
N SER A 380 30.66 -21.33 -19.38
CA SER A 380 30.17 -20.79 -18.11
C SER A 380 29.67 -21.90 -17.20
N ILE A 381 29.96 -21.78 -15.91
CA ILE A 381 29.49 -22.70 -14.90
C ILE A 381 28.07 -22.30 -14.46
N THR A 382 27.08 -23.12 -14.81
CA THR A 382 25.75 -23.11 -14.19
C THR A 382 25.54 -24.39 -13.39
N VAL A 383 24.78 -24.30 -12.31
CA VAL A 383 24.58 -25.38 -11.35
C VAL A 383 23.09 -25.64 -11.20
N ASP A 384 22.65 -26.89 -11.32
CA ASP A 384 21.29 -27.31 -10.94
C ASP A 384 21.24 -27.47 -9.41
N ASP A 385 20.45 -26.62 -8.74
CA ASP A 385 20.30 -26.55 -7.28
C ASP A 385 19.02 -27.25 -6.76
N SER A 386 18.28 -27.92 -7.64
CA SER A 386 16.96 -28.50 -7.32
C SER A 386 16.98 -29.52 -6.17
N GLU A 387 18.07 -30.27 -5.99
CA GLU A 387 18.20 -31.27 -4.90
C GLU A 387 18.54 -30.66 -3.53
N PHE A 388 19.05 -29.43 -3.47
CA PHE A 388 19.57 -28.83 -2.22
C PHE A 388 18.47 -28.24 -1.31
N ASN A 389 17.27 -27.98 -1.83
CA ASN A 389 16.19 -27.32 -1.09
C ASN A 389 15.40 -28.23 -0.12
N ASN A 390 15.68 -29.53 -0.08
CA ASN A 390 15.00 -30.48 0.80
C ASN A 390 15.55 -30.45 2.25
N GLY A 391 15.29 -29.38 2.99
CA GLY A 391 15.69 -29.25 4.41
C GLY A 391 15.80 -27.83 4.95
N VAL A 392 15.60 -26.82 4.09
CA VAL A 392 15.67 -25.40 4.43
C VAL A 392 14.45 -25.00 5.29
N VAL A 393 14.69 -24.40 6.45
CA VAL A 393 13.65 -23.74 7.24
C VAL A 393 13.31 -22.42 6.54
N ASP A 394 12.02 -22.14 6.33
CA ASP A 394 11.59 -20.89 5.69
C ASP A 394 12.11 -19.70 6.52
N ASP A 395 12.68 -18.69 5.84
CA ASP A 395 13.16 -17.45 6.46
C ASP A 395 12.09 -16.78 7.35
N GLY A 396 10.80 -17.03 7.06
CA GLY A 396 9.66 -16.56 7.84
C GLY A 396 9.58 -17.11 9.28
N ASP A 397 10.23 -18.24 9.57
CA ASP A 397 10.20 -18.87 10.91
C ASP A 397 11.22 -18.25 11.88
N ILE A 398 12.16 -17.43 11.39
CA ILE A 398 13.21 -16.78 12.19
C ILE A 398 13.00 -15.27 12.15
N LYS A 399 12.13 -14.82 13.07
CA LYS A 399 11.64 -13.43 13.13
C LYS A 399 12.75 -12.38 12.98
N TRP A 400 13.87 -12.50 13.70
CA TRP A 400 14.92 -11.48 13.66
C TRP A 400 15.65 -11.41 12.31
N LEU A 401 15.83 -12.55 11.61
CA LEU A 401 16.44 -12.59 10.29
C LEU A 401 15.47 -12.07 9.22
N SER A 402 14.18 -12.42 9.35
CA SER A 402 13.11 -11.82 8.55
C SER A 402 13.06 -10.31 8.75
N ASP A 403 13.19 -9.82 9.99
CA ASP A 403 13.23 -8.40 10.32
C ASP A 403 14.50 -7.74 9.75
N LEU A 404 15.67 -8.40 9.81
CA LEU A 404 16.94 -7.92 9.24
C LEU A 404 16.90 -7.84 7.71
N LYS A 405 16.33 -8.86 7.05
CA LYS A 405 16.11 -8.86 5.60
C LYS A 405 15.07 -7.80 5.23
N ARG A 406 13.98 -7.67 5.98
CA ARG A 406 12.96 -6.63 5.78
C ARG A 406 13.54 -5.22 5.92
N ALA A 407 14.41 -4.99 6.89
CA ALA A 407 15.17 -3.77 7.08
C ALA A 407 16.09 -3.48 5.88
N ALA A 408 16.82 -4.49 5.42
CA ALA A 408 17.67 -4.38 4.23
C ALA A 408 16.87 -4.23 2.91
N LEU A 409 15.61 -4.65 2.91
CA LEU A 409 14.69 -4.68 1.76
C LEU A 409 13.61 -3.57 1.80
N SER A 410 13.63 -2.67 2.80
CA SER A 410 12.70 -1.55 2.88
C SER A 410 13.43 -0.21 2.64
N PRO A 411 12.95 0.68 1.74
CA PRO A 411 11.84 0.59 0.80
C PRO A 411 12.36 0.48 -0.66
N ILE A 412 12.50 -0.74 -1.19
CA ILE A 412 13.05 -0.98 -2.54
C ILE A 412 12.30 -0.21 -3.64
N VAL A 413 11.00 -0.01 -3.45
CA VAL A 413 10.19 0.75 -4.40
C VAL A 413 9.66 1.99 -3.69
N THR A 414 10.30 3.12 -3.95
CA THR A 414 9.83 4.45 -3.58
C THR A 414 9.83 5.37 -4.79
N ARG A 415 9.08 6.46 -4.71
CA ARG A 415 9.07 7.53 -5.72
C ARG A 415 8.66 7.04 -7.11
N CYS A 416 7.69 6.13 -7.18
CA CYS A 416 7.07 5.79 -8.45
C CYS A 416 6.40 7.04 -9.03
N GLY A 417 6.75 7.36 -10.29
CA GLY A 417 6.18 8.51 -10.97
C GLY A 417 4.68 8.33 -11.23
N ARG A 418 3.88 9.40 -11.04
CA ARG A 418 2.48 9.44 -11.48
C ARG A 418 2.48 9.68 -12.99
N GLY A 419 2.40 8.62 -13.80
CA GLY A 419 2.51 8.78 -15.26
C GLY A 419 2.33 7.49 -16.06
N ALA A 420 1.17 6.83 -15.95
CA ALA A 420 0.86 5.60 -16.67
C ALA A 420 1.03 5.70 -18.21
N SER A 421 0.84 6.89 -18.79
CA SER A 421 0.94 7.12 -20.24
C SER A 421 2.38 7.02 -20.79
N LYS A 422 3.40 7.28 -19.95
CA LYS A 422 4.80 7.29 -20.37
C LYS A 422 5.43 5.89 -20.40
N GLN A 423 4.88 4.95 -19.64
CA GLN A 423 5.48 3.62 -19.50
C GLN A 423 5.41 2.81 -20.80
N PRO A 424 6.42 1.97 -21.09
CA PRO A 424 6.46 1.16 -22.30
C PRO A 424 5.39 0.06 -22.28
N ILE A 425 5.01 -0.44 -23.45
CA ILE A 425 4.31 -1.72 -23.57
C ILE A 425 5.38 -2.80 -23.45
N LEU A 426 5.21 -3.72 -22.51
CA LEU A 426 6.18 -4.80 -22.28
C LEU A 426 6.15 -5.78 -23.46
N ASP A 427 7.32 -6.30 -23.82
CA ASP A 427 7.48 -7.35 -24.82
C ASP A 427 7.50 -8.74 -24.17
N GLU A 428 7.44 -9.78 -25.00
CA GLU A 428 7.41 -11.17 -24.53
C GLU A 428 8.66 -11.56 -23.74
N ASP A 429 9.83 -11.02 -24.09
CA ASP A 429 11.08 -11.26 -23.36
C ASP A 429 10.99 -10.69 -21.93
N THR A 430 10.39 -9.51 -21.77
CA THR A 430 10.14 -8.92 -20.47
C THR A 430 9.14 -9.76 -19.66
N TRP A 431 8.07 -10.24 -20.28
CA TRP A 431 7.10 -11.12 -19.62
C TRP A 431 7.71 -12.46 -19.18
N GLU A 432 8.49 -13.09 -20.06
CA GLU A 432 9.24 -14.32 -19.75
C GLU A 432 10.14 -14.11 -18.53
N ASN A 433 10.83 -12.98 -18.46
CA ASN A 433 11.59 -12.65 -17.26
C ASN A 433 10.72 -12.52 -16.00
N LEU A 434 9.65 -11.72 -16.04
CA LEU A 434 8.80 -11.53 -14.87
C LEU A 434 8.25 -12.87 -14.35
N ARG A 435 7.90 -13.79 -15.26
CA ARG A 435 7.50 -15.17 -14.91
C ARG A 435 8.62 -15.96 -14.23
N ASN A 436 9.85 -15.84 -14.71
CA ASN A 436 11.00 -16.51 -14.11
C ASN A 436 11.35 -15.94 -12.73
N GLU A 437 11.32 -14.62 -12.57
CA GLU A 437 11.53 -13.96 -11.28
C GLU A 437 10.44 -14.33 -10.27
N TYR A 438 9.19 -14.39 -10.71
CA TYR A 438 8.07 -14.83 -9.88
C TYR A 438 8.32 -16.25 -9.34
N ARG A 439 8.60 -17.21 -10.23
CA ARG A 439 8.87 -18.61 -9.82
C ARG A 439 10.05 -18.72 -8.86
N ARG A 440 11.10 -17.92 -9.05
CA ARG A 440 12.23 -17.85 -8.11
C ARG A 440 11.83 -17.27 -6.75
N ALA A 441 10.98 -16.26 -6.73
CA ALA A 441 10.55 -15.59 -5.51
C ALA A 441 9.56 -16.41 -4.66
N VAL A 442 8.64 -17.14 -5.29
CA VAL A 442 7.65 -18.00 -4.59
C VAL A 442 8.10 -19.46 -4.46
N GLY A 443 9.02 -19.91 -5.31
CA GLY A 443 9.43 -21.30 -5.44
C GLY A 443 8.58 -22.06 -6.46
N ALA A 444 9.23 -22.89 -7.30
CA ALA A 444 8.57 -23.58 -8.42
C ALA A 444 7.34 -24.42 -8.01
N ASN A 445 7.39 -25.07 -6.84
CA ASN A 445 6.29 -25.90 -6.33
C ASN A 445 5.08 -25.10 -5.81
N LEU A 446 5.27 -23.80 -5.52
CA LEU A 446 4.24 -22.90 -5.01
C LEU A 446 3.80 -21.88 -6.07
N SER A 447 4.37 -21.95 -7.27
CA SER A 447 4.01 -21.10 -8.39
C SER A 447 2.55 -21.31 -8.79
N SER A 448 1.76 -20.25 -8.74
CA SER A 448 0.37 -20.24 -9.24
C SER A 448 0.26 -20.14 -10.77
N ILE A 449 1.36 -19.85 -11.48
CA ILE A 449 1.38 -19.74 -12.94
C ILE A 449 1.82 -21.04 -13.61
N SER A 450 1.47 -21.19 -14.88
CA SER A 450 1.88 -22.31 -15.74
C SER A 450 3.39 -22.47 -15.79
N THR A 451 3.86 -23.71 -15.95
CA THR A 451 5.28 -24.01 -16.15
C THR A 451 5.78 -23.63 -17.53
N ASP A 452 4.88 -23.38 -18.50
CA ASP A 452 5.27 -22.86 -19.82
C ASP A 452 5.54 -21.35 -19.72
N PRO A 453 6.80 -20.90 -19.84
CA PRO A 453 7.16 -19.50 -19.70
C PRO A 453 6.79 -18.64 -20.92
N LYS A 454 6.31 -19.23 -22.02
CA LYS A 454 5.97 -18.51 -23.27
C LYS A 454 4.47 -18.50 -23.56
N LYS A 455 3.68 -19.16 -22.74
CA LYS A 455 2.24 -19.21 -22.91
C LYS A 455 1.62 -17.93 -22.34
N SER A 456 1.15 -17.03 -23.19
CA SER A 456 0.18 -15.99 -22.78
C SER A 456 -1.16 -16.64 -22.41
N GLY A 457 -1.83 -16.09 -21.39
CA GLY A 457 -3.21 -16.42 -21.02
C GLY A 457 -4.24 -15.89 -22.02
N MET A 458 -3.87 -14.96 -22.90
CA MET A 458 -4.75 -14.45 -23.96
C MET A 458 -5.07 -15.54 -25.01
N LEU A 459 -6.37 -15.79 -25.23
CA LEU A 459 -6.88 -16.88 -26.09
C LEU A 459 -7.43 -16.42 -27.44
N VAL A 460 -7.47 -15.10 -27.68
CA VAL A 460 -7.98 -14.49 -28.91
C VAL A 460 -6.94 -13.54 -29.48
N PRO A 461 -6.97 -13.22 -30.79
CA PRO A 461 -6.09 -12.21 -31.36
C PRO A 461 -6.35 -10.80 -30.80
N TYR A 462 -5.30 -10.13 -30.36
CA TYR A 462 -5.35 -8.80 -29.74
C TYR A 462 -4.11 -7.97 -30.12
N GLU A 463 -4.16 -6.69 -29.77
CA GLU A 463 -3.00 -5.81 -29.69
C GLU A 463 -3.10 -4.90 -28.46
N VAL A 464 -1.95 -4.53 -27.89
CA VAL A 464 -1.87 -3.55 -26.80
C VAL A 464 -1.66 -2.17 -27.40
N ARG A 465 -2.46 -1.19 -26.99
CA ARG A 465 -2.33 0.21 -27.41
C ARG A 465 -2.20 1.11 -26.19
N LYS A 466 -1.58 2.29 -26.40
CA LYS A 466 -1.64 3.37 -25.43
C LYS A 466 -2.93 4.15 -25.60
N ASP A 467 -3.69 4.28 -24.52
CA ASP A 467 -4.84 5.16 -24.40
C ASP A 467 -4.42 6.45 -23.66
N PRO A 468 -4.73 7.65 -24.18
CA PRO A 468 -4.30 8.90 -23.56
C PRO A 468 -4.90 9.15 -22.18
N ILE A 469 -6.05 8.52 -21.86
CA ILE A 469 -6.78 8.71 -20.61
C ILE A 469 -6.53 7.54 -19.66
N LYS A 470 -6.61 6.30 -20.19
CA LYS A 470 -6.52 5.07 -19.39
C LYS A 470 -5.10 4.48 -19.31
N GLY A 471 -4.13 5.00 -20.05
CA GLY A 471 -2.76 4.49 -20.05
C GLY A 471 -2.55 3.40 -21.09
N ARG A 472 -2.59 2.12 -20.69
CA ARG A 472 -2.38 0.96 -21.59
C ARG A 472 -3.66 0.14 -21.63
N GLY A 473 -4.06 -0.31 -22.81
CA GLY A 473 -5.30 -1.07 -23.01
C GLY A 473 -5.14 -2.19 -24.04
N LEU A 474 -5.90 -3.26 -23.85
CA LEU A 474 -6.00 -4.39 -24.77
C LEU A 474 -7.14 -4.19 -25.77
N PHE A 475 -6.87 -4.39 -27.07
CA PHE A 475 -7.86 -4.23 -28.13
C PHE A 475 -7.93 -5.49 -28.99
N LEU A 476 -9.15 -5.91 -29.33
CA LEU A 476 -9.36 -7.05 -30.22
C LEU A 476 -8.88 -6.75 -31.64
N THR A 477 -8.24 -7.72 -32.30
CA THR A 477 -7.97 -7.63 -33.75
C THR A 477 -8.95 -8.45 -34.59
N GLU A 478 -9.81 -9.24 -33.94
CA GLU A 478 -10.85 -10.06 -34.56
C GLU A 478 -12.16 -10.01 -33.75
N ASN A 479 -13.28 -10.37 -34.40
CA ASN A 479 -14.57 -10.42 -33.71
C ASN A 479 -14.62 -11.57 -32.71
N VAL A 480 -15.18 -11.33 -31.52
CA VAL A 480 -15.37 -12.33 -30.46
C VAL A 480 -16.86 -12.60 -30.28
N LYS A 481 -17.23 -13.87 -30.07
CA LYS A 481 -18.63 -14.27 -29.84
C LYS A 481 -18.99 -14.22 -28.36
N LYS A 482 -20.24 -13.89 -28.07
CA LYS A 482 -20.80 -14.00 -26.71
C LYS A 482 -20.52 -15.38 -26.12
N GLY A 483 -20.02 -15.41 -24.89
CA GLY A 483 -19.70 -16.62 -24.15
C GLY A 483 -18.33 -17.22 -24.48
N GLN A 484 -17.57 -16.63 -25.41
CA GLN A 484 -16.20 -17.05 -25.70
C GLN A 484 -15.24 -16.56 -24.60
N ILE A 485 -14.36 -17.44 -24.15
CA ILE A 485 -13.28 -17.11 -23.21
C ILE A 485 -12.18 -16.40 -24.02
N VAL A 486 -11.72 -15.25 -23.54
CA VAL A 486 -10.70 -14.41 -24.21
C VAL A 486 -9.37 -14.40 -23.48
N TRP A 487 -9.36 -14.70 -22.19
CA TRP A 487 -8.16 -14.83 -21.37
C TRP A 487 -8.38 -15.92 -20.31
N ASP A 488 -7.35 -16.72 -20.04
CA ASP A 488 -7.32 -17.74 -18.98
C ASP A 488 -6.37 -17.35 -17.84
N LYS A 489 -6.55 -17.96 -16.67
CA LYS A 489 -5.75 -17.65 -15.46
C LYS A 489 -4.36 -18.29 -15.46
N SER A 490 -3.84 -18.78 -16.60
CA SER A 490 -2.60 -19.55 -16.59
C SER A 490 -1.35 -18.73 -16.24
N GLN A 491 -1.44 -17.40 -16.29
CA GLN A 491 -0.38 -16.48 -15.86
C GLN A 491 -0.77 -15.61 -14.66
N HIS A 492 -1.76 -16.04 -13.86
CA HIS A 492 -2.21 -15.31 -12.68
C HIS A 492 -1.29 -15.57 -11.47
N ALA A 493 -0.42 -14.61 -11.19
CA ALA A 493 0.55 -14.66 -10.10
C ALA A 493 -0.11 -14.34 -8.76
N LYS A 494 0.23 -15.08 -7.71
CA LYS A 494 -0.30 -14.90 -6.35
C LYS A 494 0.82 -14.95 -5.32
N PHE A 495 0.86 -13.95 -4.45
CA PHE A 495 1.81 -13.84 -3.36
C PHE A 495 1.09 -13.98 -2.02
N ALA A 496 1.12 -15.18 -1.47
CA ALA A 496 0.56 -15.47 -0.15
C ALA A 496 1.38 -14.83 1.00
N LYS A 497 2.66 -14.51 0.75
CA LYS A 497 3.59 -14.00 1.76
C LYS A 497 4.23 -12.69 1.32
N GLU A 498 4.28 -11.74 2.25
CA GLU A 498 4.96 -10.43 2.11
C GLU A 498 6.39 -10.59 1.58
N ILE A 499 7.16 -11.51 2.17
CA ILE A 499 8.59 -11.70 1.82
C ILE A 499 8.78 -12.16 0.38
N SER A 500 7.91 -13.02 -0.16
CA SER A 500 7.99 -13.47 -1.55
C SER A 500 7.69 -12.33 -2.51
N PHE A 501 6.76 -11.45 -2.16
CA PHE A 501 6.47 -10.27 -2.98
C PHE A 501 7.64 -9.29 -3.01
N TYR A 502 8.25 -8.98 -1.86
CA TYR A 502 9.42 -8.11 -1.83
C TYR A 502 10.64 -8.71 -2.53
N ARG A 503 10.88 -10.03 -2.41
CA ARG A 503 11.92 -10.72 -3.19
C ARG A 503 11.70 -10.51 -4.69
N PHE A 504 10.46 -10.69 -5.16
CA PHE A 504 10.10 -10.45 -6.55
C PHE A 504 10.33 -9.00 -6.99
N LEU A 505 9.84 -8.02 -6.23
CA LEU A 505 10.06 -6.60 -6.55
C LEU A 505 11.54 -6.22 -6.56
N SER A 506 12.36 -6.86 -5.70
CA SER A 506 13.80 -6.62 -5.62
C SER A 506 14.61 -7.22 -6.77
N SER A 507 14.04 -8.18 -7.50
CA SER A 507 14.74 -8.89 -8.56
C SER A 507 14.44 -8.34 -9.97
N ILE A 508 13.59 -7.31 -10.05
CA ILE A 508 13.23 -6.61 -11.29
C ILE A 508 13.68 -5.15 -11.24
N SER A 509 13.69 -4.46 -12.38
CA SER A 509 14.06 -3.04 -12.42
C SER A 509 13.06 -2.19 -11.62
N HIS A 510 13.53 -1.06 -11.09
CA HIS A 510 12.67 -0.14 -10.31
C HIS A 510 11.42 0.30 -11.09
N ASP A 511 11.57 0.64 -12.38
CA ASP A 511 10.43 0.99 -13.24
C ASP A 511 9.41 -0.16 -13.35
N LEU A 512 9.87 -1.41 -13.57
CA LEU A 512 8.98 -2.57 -13.62
C LEU A 512 8.33 -2.87 -12.26
N ALA A 513 9.04 -2.63 -11.16
CA ALA A 513 8.49 -2.78 -9.83
C ALA A 513 7.36 -1.76 -9.56
N CYS A 514 7.50 -0.53 -10.06
CA CYS A 514 6.43 0.46 -10.06
C CYS A 514 5.23 0.02 -10.90
N ASP A 515 5.44 -0.52 -12.11
CA ASP A 515 4.37 -1.06 -12.96
C ASP A 515 3.63 -2.20 -12.26
N VAL A 516 4.37 -3.17 -11.72
CA VAL A 516 3.77 -4.31 -11.02
C VAL A 516 2.92 -3.85 -9.85
N LEU A 517 3.43 -2.95 -9.02
CA LEU A 517 2.65 -2.44 -7.89
C LEU A 517 1.37 -1.74 -8.35
N GLN A 518 1.37 -1.13 -9.55
CA GLN A 518 0.22 -0.41 -10.08
C GLN A 518 -0.86 -1.40 -10.52
N TRP A 519 -0.45 -2.52 -11.10
CA TRP A 519 -1.36 -3.56 -11.59
C TRP A 519 -1.79 -4.56 -10.52
N ALA A 520 -1.02 -4.67 -9.44
CA ALA A 520 -1.31 -5.60 -8.37
C ALA A 520 -2.54 -5.17 -7.56
N TYR A 521 -3.30 -6.17 -7.15
CA TYR A 521 -4.53 -6.05 -6.38
C TYR A 521 -4.61 -7.17 -5.35
N VAL A 522 -5.55 -7.05 -4.41
CA VAL A 522 -5.80 -8.09 -3.40
C VAL A 522 -6.97 -8.97 -3.85
N VAL A 523 -6.84 -10.29 -3.69
CA VAL A 523 -7.93 -11.26 -3.91
C VAL A 523 -8.04 -12.22 -2.75
N GLU A 524 -9.24 -12.75 -2.52
CA GLU A 524 -9.46 -13.85 -1.59
C GLU A 524 -8.94 -15.16 -2.21
N ASP A 525 -7.98 -15.80 -1.54
CA ASP A 525 -7.52 -17.15 -1.85
C ASP A 525 -8.10 -18.16 -0.85
N PRO A 526 -8.68 -19.29 -1.31
CA PRO A 526 -9.29 -20.27 -0.42
C PRO A 526 -8.35 -20.88 0.63
N GLU A 527 -7.04 -20.95 0.34
CA GLU A 527 -6.05 -21.56 1.23
C GLU A 527 -5.38 -20.52 2.14
N TYR A 528 -5.11 -19.32 1.62
CA TYR A 528 -4.29 -18.31 2.28
C TYR A 528 -5.05 -17.07 2.77
N GLY A 529 -6.35 -16.95 2.45
CA GLY A 529 -7.12 -15.72 2.69
C GLY A 529 -6.71 -14.61 1.72
N PRO A 530 -6.70 -13.33 2.13
CA PRO A 530 -6.28 -12.22 1.27
C PRO A 530 -4.83 -12.35 0.79
N VAL A 531 -4.62 -12.40 -0.53
CA VAL A 531 -3.30 -12.45 -1.17
C VAL A 531 -3.14 -11.33 -2.21
N CYS A 532 -1.91 -10.88 -2.42
CA CYS A 532 -1.60 -9.98 -3.53
C CYS A 532 -1.52 -10.78 -4.82
N ALA A 533 -2.12 -10.27 -5.90
CA ALA A 533 -2.12 -10.93 -7.19
C ALA A 533 -2.03 -9.93 -8.35
N PHE A 534 -1.52 -10.40 -9.50
CA PHE A 534 -1.54 -9.69 -10.77
C PHE A 534 -1.24 -10.66 -11.93
N GLU A 535 -1.43 -10.18 -13.16
CA GLU A 535 -1.25 -10.99 -14.37
C GLU A 535 0.17 -10.82 -14.94
N LEU A 536 0.87 -11.93 -15.15
CA LEU A 536 2.21 -12.00 -15.74
C LEU A 536 2.17 -12.21 -17.27
N ASP A 537 1.28 -11.47 -17.92
CA ASP A 537 1.12 -11.38 -19.37
C ASP A 537 0.36 -10.10 -19.75
N ASP A 538 0.06 -9.94 -21.04
CA ASP A 538 -0.67 -8.78 -21.56
C ASP A 538 -2.09 -8.62 -20.97
N GLY A 539 -2.65 -9.64 -20.31
CA GLY A 539 -3.92 -9.55 -19.57
C GLY A 539 -3.90 -8.46 -18.48
N THR A 540 -2.72 -8.07 -18.00
CA THR A 540 -2.53 -6.94 -17.06
C THR A 540 -3.11 -5.61 -17.59
N TYR A 541 -3.22 -5.46 -18.91
CA TYR A 541 -3.72 -4.24 -19.55
C TYR A 541 -5.25 -4.24 -19.77
N MET A 542 -5.99 -5.18 -19.19
CA MET A 542 -7.46 -5.17 -19.22
C MET A 542 -8.00 -4.11 -18.26
N ASN A 543 -8.40 -2.94 -18.77
CA ASN A 543 -8.91 -1.83 -17.97
C ASN A 543 -10.33 -2.09 -17.41
N ASN A 544 -10.70 -1.32 -16.39
CA ASN A 544 -12.08 -1.27 -15.90
C ASN A 544 -13.02 -0.66 -16.97
N GLY A 545 -14.11 -1.37 -17.28
CA GLY A 545 -15.22 -0.93 -18.13
C GLY A 545 -16.50 -0.61 -17.35
N GLY A 546 -16.48 -0.77 -16.02
CA GLY A 546 -17.64 -0.62 -15.13
C GLY A 546 -18.81 -1.53 -15.51
N ILE A 547 -20.03 -1.14 -15.15
CA ILE A 547 -21.25 -1.94 -15.38
C ILE A 547 -21.53 -2.27 -16.86
N ASN A 548 -20.93 -1.52 -17.79
CA ASN A 548 -21.12 -1.71 -19.24
C ASN A 548 -19.96 -2.46 -19.91
N ALA A 549 -19.03 -3.02 -19.13
CA ALA A 549 -17.90 -3.79 -19.65
C ALA A 549 -18.37 -4.90 -20.60
N PRO A 550 -17.75 -5.05 -21.79
CA PRO A 550 -18.10 -6.12 -22.73
C PRO A 550 -17.68 -7.51 -22.24
N PHE A 551 -16.79 -7.57 -21.25
CA PHE A 551 -16.24 -8.79 -20.67
C PHE A 551 -16.46 -8.84 -19.16
N ASP A 552 -16.47 -10.06 -18.61
CA ASP A 552 -16.61 -10.31 -17.17
C ASP A 552 -15.66 -11.41 -16.72
N PHE A 553 -15.33 -11.41 -15.43
CA PHE A 553 -14.56 -12.48 -14.81
C PHE A 553 -15.45 -13.72 -14.62
N SER A 554 -14.85 -14.87 -14.85
CA SER A 554 -15.45 -16.19 -14.64
C SER A 554 -14.48 -17.09 -13.86
N GLY A 555 -14.96 -18.26 -13.45
CA GLY A 555 -14.12 -19.26 -12.79
C GLY A 555 -12.87 -19.60 -13.61
N ASP A 556 -13.01 -19.69 -14.93
CA ASP A 556 -11.97 -20.14 -15.86
C ASP A 556 -11.12 -19.01 -16.47
N GLY A 557 -11.49 -17.73 -16.26
CA GLY A 557 -10.81 -16.60 -16.90
C GLY A 557 -11.78 -15.47 -17.24
N VAL A 558 -11.55 -14.75 -18.34
CA VAL A 558 -12.42 -13.64 -18.80
C VAL A 558 -13.28 -14.08 -19.99
N VAL A 559 -14.57 -13.78 -19.94
CA VAL A 559 -15.57 -14.20 -20.94
C VAL A 559 -16.33 -13.02 -21.53
N ALA A 560 -16.63 -13.08 -22.84
CA ALA A 560 -17.41 -12.05 -23.52
C ALA A 560 -18.92 -12.10 -23.13
N LEU A 561 -19.49 -11.00 -22.65
CA LEU A 561 -20.90 -10.89 -22.28
C LEU A 561 -21.85 -10.70 -23.48
N ARG A 562 -21.29 -10.27 -24.61
CA ARG A 562 -21.96 -10.04 -25.89
C ARG A 562 -21.02 -10.39 -27.05
N ASP A 563 -21.53 -10.32 -28.28
CA ASP A 563 -20.65 -10.25 -29.44
C ASP A 563 -19.87 -8.93 -29.38
N VAL A 564 -18.57 -8.98 -29.61
CA VAL A 564 -17.64 -7.84 -29.53
C VAL A 564 -16.90 -7.74 -30.85
N GLU A 565 -16.86 -6.55 -31.44
CA GLU A 565 -16.25 -6.32 -32.74
C GLU A 565 -14.72 -6.14 -32.64
N ALA A 566 -14.01 -6.47 -33.73
CA ALA A 566 -12.60 -6.13 -33.87
C ALA A 566 -12.39 -4.62 -33.69
N GLY A 567 -11.38 -4.24 -32.92
CA GLY A 567 -11.04 -2.87 -32.57
C GLY A 567 -11.66 -2.37 -31.27
N GLU A 568 -12.61 -3.10 -30.66
CA GLU A 568 -13.11 -2.79 -29.31
C GLU A 568 -12.07 -3.17 -28.23
N GLU A 569 -12.08 -2.44 -27.11
CA GLU A 569 -11.23 -2.68 -25.94
C GLU A 569 -11.74 -3.91 -25.15
N ILE A 570 -10.81 -4.74 -24.68
CA ILE A 570 -11.07 -5.82 -23.73
C ILE A 570 -11.15 -5.23 -22.32
N ALA A 571 -12.26 -4.55 -22.05
CA ALA A 571 -12.55 -3.97 -20.74
C ALA A 571 -13.43 -4.91 -19.89
N VAL A 572 -13.09 -5.05 -18.61
CA VAL A 572 -13.78 -5.92 -17.63
C VAL A 572 -14.39 -5.07 -16.52
N ASN A 573 -15.38 -5.58 -15.79
CA ASN A 573 -15.94 -4.84 -14.66
C ASN A 573 -15.20 -5.19 -13.37
N TYR A 574 -14.49 -4.22 -12.78
CA TYR A 574 -13.79 -4.42 -11.51
C TYR A 574 -14.72 -4.41 -10.28
N ASP A 575 -15.92 -3.83 -10.42
CA ASP A 575 -16.84 -3.60 -9.30
C ASP A 575 -17.68 -4.84 -8.93
N VAL A 576 -17.53 -5.95 -9.66
CA VAL A 576 -18.38 -7.13 -9.50
C VAL A 576 -17.82 -8.07 -8.44
N LEU A 577 -18.23 -7.85 -7.18
CA LEU A 577 -18.08 -8.83 -6.09
C LEU A 577 -19.11 -9.99 -6.19
N LYS A 578 -19.42 -10.50 -7.38
CA LYS A 578 -20.37 -11.63 -7.48
C LYS A 578 -19.64 -12.91 -7.10
N ASP A 579 -20.21 -13.61 -6.11
CA ASP A 579 -19.81 -14.95 -5.69
C ASP A 579 -18.40 -15.05 -5.07
N GLY A 580 -17.90 -13.98 -4.46
CA GLY A 580 -16.59 -13.97 -3.79
C GLY A 580 -15.40 -13.93 -4.76
N ILE A 581 -15.65 -13.69 -6.05
CA ILE A 581 -14.64 -13.48 -7.08
C ILE A 581 -14.63 -11.99 -7.38
N GLY A 582 -13.84 -11.22 -6.64
CA GLY A 582 -13.63 -9.81 -6.94
C GLY A 582 -12.43 -9.25 -6.19
N PHE A 583 -12.04 -8.02 -6.55
CA PHE A 583 -10.92 -7.34 -5.91
C PHE A 583 -11.30 -6.98 -4.48
N LEU A 584 -10.47 -7.40 -3.54
CA LEU A 584 -10.51 -6.90 -2.18
C LEU A 584 -9.85 -5.51 -2.15
N ASN A 585 -10.25 -4.70 -1.17
CA ASN A 585 -9.56 -3.44 -0.93
C ASN A 585 -8.10 -3.72 -0.52
N ASP A 586 -7.18 -2.85 -0.94
CA ASP A 586 -5.75 -3.04 -0.68
C ASP A 586 -5.45 -3.22 0.82
N TYR A 587 -6.22 -2.58 1.71
CA TYR A 587 -6.07 -2.67 3.17
C TYR A 587 -6.41 -4.05 3.76
N GLU A 588 -7.12 -4.91 3.02
CA GLU A 588 -7.36 -6.32 3.42
C GLU A 588 -6.04 -7.11 3.44
N SER A 589 -5.00 -6.60 2.77
CA SER A 589 -3.62 -7.04 2.91
C SER A 589 -2.73 -5.89 3.43
N PRO A 590 -2.60 -5.72 4.77
CA PRO A 590 -1.91 -4.56 5.36
C PRO A 590 -0.48 -4.35 4.85
N TRP A 591 0.24 -5.44 4.56
CA TRP A 591 1.61 -5.36 4.06
C TRP A 591 1.66 -4.90 2.60
N PHE A 592 0.67 -5.27 1.78
CA PHE A 592 0.58 -4.85 0.39
C PHE A 592 0.17 -3.38 0.29
N PHE A 593 -0.81 -2.97 1.09
CA PHE A 593 -1.18 -1.56 1.23
C PHE A 593 0.03 -0.70 1.59
N LYS A 594 0.83 -1.15 2.58
CA LYS A 594 2.09 -0.49 2.95
C LYS A 594 3.08 -0.43 1.79
N ALA A 595 3.20 -1.49 0.98
CA ALA A 595 4.09 -1.51 -0.19
C ALA A 595 3.70 -0.46 -1.23
N LYS A 596 2.41 -0.38 -1.60
CA LYS A 596 1.91 0.67 -2.50
C LYS A 596 2.13 2.06 -1.90
N ARG A 597 1.85 2.24 -0.60
CA ARG A 597 2.02 3.54 0.09
C ARG A 597 3.47 4.00 0.03
N ASN A 598 4.43 3.09 0.24
CA ASN A 598 5.85 3.44 0.12
C ASN A 598 6.23 3.85 -1.32
N ALA A 599 5.62 3.22 -2.32
CA ALA A 599 5.90 3.48 -3.73
C ALA A 599 5.42 4.88 -4.19
N TRP A 600 4.18 5.27 -3.88
CA TRP A 600 3.60 6.55 -4.34
C TRP A 600 3.46 7.63 -3.26
N GLY A 601 3.81 7.32 -2.00
CA GLY A 601 3.54 8.18 -0.86
C GLY A 601 2.07 8.10 -0.46
N TYR A 602 1.40 9.24 -0.36
CA TYR A 602 -0.02 9.32 -0.01
C TYR A 602 -0.87 8.63 -1.09
N ILE A 603 -1.51 7.52 -0.73
CA ILE A 603 -2.57 6.88 -1.51
C ILE A 603 -3.86 7.46 -0.97
N ASN A 604 -4.60 8.18 -1.79
CA ASN A 604 -6.00 8.45 -1.47
C ASN A 604 -6.73 7.12 -1.63
N ASP A 605 -7.32 6.57 -0.56
CA ASP A 605 -8.02 5.27 -0.59
C ASP A 605 -9.25 5.25 -1.52
N HIS A 606 -9.54 6.39 -2.17
CA HIS A 606 -10.58 6.59 -3.17
C HIS A 606 -10.06 6.53 -4.62
N VAL A 607 -8.95 5.82 -4.92
CA VAL A 607 -8.68 5.40 -6.32
C VAL A 607 -9.67 4.30 -6.77
N GLY A 608 -10.93 4.41 -6.34
CA GLY A 608 -12.09 3.99 -7.11
C GLY A 608 -12.48 5.12 -8.07
N VAL A 609 -12.03 5.01 -9.33
CA VAL A 609 -12.74 5.50 -10.53
C VAL A 609 -12.92 7.03 -10.72
N GLU A 610 -12.44 7.93 -9.86
CA GLU A 610 -12.35 9.35 -10.25
C GLU A 610 -11.09 9.63 -11.09
N TYR A 611 -11.28 9.64 -12.41
CA TYR A 611 -10.26 9.93 -13.41
C TYR A 611 -9.70 11.36 -13.27
N TYR A 612 -8.38 11.43 -13.41
CA TYR A 612 -7.53 12.61 -13.49
C TYR A 612 -7.98 13.60 -14.56
N LEU A 613 -8.34 14.81 -14.13
CA LEU A 613 -8.01 16.02 -14.87
C LEU A 613 -7.06 16.82 -13.99
N GLU A 614 -5.77 16.83 -14.33
CA GLU A 614 -4.87 17.83 -13.78
C GLU A 614 -5.34 19.21 -14.29
N PRO A 615 -5.60 20.20 -13.41
CA PRO A 615 -6.06 21.53 -13.83
C PRO A 615 -5.08 22.26 -14.77
N ASP A 616 -3.81 21.85 -14.80
CA ASP A 616 -2.71 22.64 -15.35
C ASP A 616 -2.29 22.26 -16.78
N GLU A 617 -2.88 21.24 -17.42
CA GLU A 617 -2.58 20.84 -18.80
C GLU A 617 -3.64 21.26 -19.85
N ILE A 618 -4.58 22.15 -19.50
CA ILE A 618 -5.46 22.82 -20.50
C ILE A 618 -4.75 24.06 -21.09
N GLU A 619 -3.58 23.87 -21.70
CA GLU A 619 -3.12 24.72 -22.81
C GLU A 619 -3.17 23.88 -24.09
N ALA A 620 -4.37 23.43 -24.46
CA ALA A 620 -4.61 22.96 -25.81
C ALA A 620 -4.47 24.15 -26.76
N GLU A 621 -3.38 24.18 -27.55
CA GLU A 621 -3.36 24.94 -28.79
C GLU A 621 -4.63 24.60 -29.60
N PRO A 622 -5.34 25.58 -30.17
CA PRO A 622 -6.59 25.31 -30.85
C PRO A 622 -6.28 24.53 -32.13
N THR A 623 -6.46 23.21 -32.08
CA THR A 623 -6.58 22.40 -33.28
C THR A 623 -7.90 22.80 -33.95
N GLY A 624 -7.78 23.34 -35.15
CA GLY A 624 -8.86 23.93 -35.93
C GLY A 624 -9.95 22.94 -36.31
N LEU A 625 -10.89 22.72 -35.40
CA LEU A 625 -12.25 22.30 -35.73
C LEU A 625 -13.12 23.55 -35.75
N GLU A 626 -13.26 24.14 -36.94
CA GLU A 626 -14.29 25.13 -37.22
C GLU A 626 -15.66 24.48 -37.00
N TYR A 627 -16.23 24.64 -35.81
CA TYR A 627 -17.66 24.48 -35.62
C TYR A 627 -18.36 25.65 -36.30
N GLU A 628 -18.86 25.43 -37.52
CA GLU A 628 -19.80 26.34 -38.16
C GLU A 628 -21.08 26.42 -37.30
N PHE A 629 -21.12 27.38 -36.39
CA PHE A 629 -22.37 27.80 -35.79
C PHE A 629 -23.23 28.39 -36.92
N THR A 630 -24.22 27.62 -37.37
CA THR A 630 -25.19 28.13 -38.32
C THR A 630 -25.90 29.34 -37.70
N ASN A 631 -26.18 30.36 -38.51
CA ASN A 631 -26.91 31.56 -38.08
C ASN A 631 -28.24 31.23 -37.36
N GLU A 632 -28.79 30.04 -37.59
CA GLU A 632 -29.98 29.54 -36.93
C GLU A 632 -29.77 29.25 -35.44
N THR A 633 -28.63 28.69 -35.05
CA THR A 633 -28.30 28.39 -33.65
C THR A 633 -28.12 29.66 -32.83
N ILE A 634 -27.43 30.66 -33.40
CA ILE A 634 -27.25 31.98 -32.78
C ILE A 634 -28.61 32.68 -32.62
N LEU A 635 -29.47 32.60 -33.64
CA LEU A 635 -30.81 33.19 -33.59
C LEU A 635 -31.69 32.53 -32.52
N ARG A 636 -31.63 31.19 -32.39
CA ARG A 636 -32.36 30.46 -31.33
C ARG A 636 -31.87 30.87 -29.94
N PHE A 637 -30.57 31.00 -29.74
CA PHE A 637 -29.99 31.45 -28.48
C PHE A 637 -30.42 32.88 -28.13
N ALA A 638 -30.41 33.78 -29.12
CA ALA A 638 -30.86 35.16 -28.94
C ALA A 638 -32.35 35.24 -28.57
N ILE A 639 -33.21 34.42 -29.19
CA ILE A 639 -34.64 34.35 -28.87
C ILE A 639 -34.86 33.81 -27.45
N TYR A 640 -34.13 32.77 -27.03
CA TYR A 640 -34.21 32.25 -25.66
C TYR A 640 -33.79 33.30 -24.64
N PHE A 641 -32.68 33.99 -24.89
CA PHE A 641 -32.17 35.03 -24.01
C PHE A 641 -33.14 36.22 -23.88
N LEU A 642 -33.71 36.68 -25.00
CA LEU A 642 -34.71 37.75 -24.99
C LEU A 642 -36.01 37.33 -24.28
N SER A 643 -36.41 36.06 -24.41
CA SER A 643 -37.57 35.50 -23.72
C SER A 643 -37.36 35.48 -22.20
N LEU A 644 -36.15 35.12 -21.76
CA LEU A 644 -35.77 35.14 -20.34
C LEU A 644 -35.80 36.56 -19.77
N LEU A 645 -35.26 37.54 -20.50
CA LEU A 645 -35.28 38.96 -20.08
C LEU A 645 -36.71 39.51 -19.98
N LEU A 646 -37.61 39.11 -20.88
CA LEU A 646 -39.03 39.45 -20.81
C LEU A 646 -39.70 38.84 -19.59
N LEU A 647 -39.41 37.57 -19.29
CA LEU A 647 -39.91 36.88 -18.10
C LEU A 647 -39.46 37.60 -16.81
N PHE A 648 -38.17 37.94 -16.70
CA PHE A 648 -37.64 38.70 -15.57
C PHE A 648 -38.32 40.07 -15.41
N ARG A 649 -38.59 40.79 -16.50
CA ARG A 649 -39.32 42.06 -16.45
C ARG A 649 -40.77 41.88 -15.97
N LEU A 650 -41.45 40.80 -16.38
CA LEU A 650 -42.81 40.50 -15.94
C LEU A 650 -42.86 40.12 -14.46
N VAL A 651 -41.93 39.29 -13.99
CA VAL A 651 -41.79 38.92 -12.57
C VAL A 651 -41.52 40.17 -11.73
N ARG A 652 -40.58 41.02 -12.14
CA ARG A 652 -40.28 42.27 -11.44
C ARG A 652 -41.49 43.21 -11.36
N ARG A 653 -42.25 43.36 -12.43
CA ARG A 653 -43.51 44.15 -12.41
C ARG A 653 -44.54 43.57 -11.45
N ARG A 654 -44.68 42.24 -11.42
CA ARG A 654 -45.63 41.57 -10.53
C ARG A 654 -45.22 41.74 -9.06
N MET A 655 -43.93 41.58 -8.74
CA MET A 655 -43.42 41.81 -7.39
C MET A 655 -43.62 43.25 -6.93
N HIS A 656 -43.34 44.23 -7.79
CA HIS A 656 -43.58 45.64 -7.47
C HIS A 656 -45.06 45.90 -7.17
N THR A 657 -45.97 45.31 -7.96
CA THR A 657 -47.43 45.45 -7.74
C THR A 657 -47.86 44.86 -6.39
N VAL A 658 -47.34 43.68 -6.06
CA VAL A 658 -47.61 43.01 -4.77
C VAL A 658 -47.11 43.86 -3.60
N MET A 659 -45.87 44.35 -3.65
CA MET A 659 -45.31 45.19 -2.59
C MET A 659 -46.08 46.50 -2.41
N THR A 660 -46.49 47.16 -3.50
CA THR A 660 -47.34 48.37 -3.39
C THR A 660 -48.72 48.06 -2.80
N SER A 661 -49.29 46.88 -3.08
CA SER A 661 -50.58 46.48 -2.52
C SER A 661 -50.52 46.18 -1.02
N GLN A 662 -49.42 45.61 -0.53
CA GLN A 662 -49.18 45.37 0.89
C GLN A 662 -48.92 46.68 1.65
N SER A 663 -48.09 47.57 1.12
CA SER A 663 -47.84 48.88 1.73
C SER A 663 -49.12 49.73 1.85
N THR A 664 -50.06 49.59 0.89
CA THR A 664 -51.34 50.31 0.95
C THR A 664 -52.29 49.70 1.98
N LYS A 665 -52.24 48.38 2.22
CA LYS A 665 -53.00 47.72 3.29
C LYS A 665 -52.48 48.09 4.68
N GLU A 666 -51.16 48.18 4.85
CA GLU A 666 -50.53 48.58 6.12
C GLU A 666 -50.75 50.06 6.47
N LYS A 667 -50.93 50.94 5.47
CA LYS A 667 -51.27 52.36 5.74
C LYS A 667 -52.75 52.59 6.05
N ASN A 668 -53.62 51.63 5.75
CA ASN A 668 -55.06 51.73 5.98
C ASN A 668 -55.54 50.92 7.20
N ALA A 669 -54.67 50.08 7.77
CA ALA A 669 -54.83 49.45 9.09
C ALA A 669 -54.20 50.36 10.15
#